data_AF-A0A3P8U5D1-F1
#
_entry.id   AF-A0A3P8U5D1-F1
#
_cell.length_a   1.000
_cell.length_b   1.000
_cell.length_c   1.000
_cell.angle_alpha   90.00
_cell.angle_beta   90.00
_cell.angle_gamma   90.00
#
_symmetry.space_group_name_H-M   'P 1'
#
loop_
_entity.id
_entity.type
_entity.pdbx_description
1 polymer ?
#
loop_
_entity_poly.entity_id
_entity_poly.type
_entity_poly.pdbx_seq_one_letter_code
_entity_poly.pdbx_strand_id
1 'polypeptide(L)'
;MYQNGDVILLTSSEEEEEVEMVEQLKCVQKTPIKREEEARDDLTLFIKRYCCDTLHRTDPEDIVQACSDTPYCLYLYVEVELSAGKSSNIVLIGYVDQTTRANSDAHLLVEAVTNVGLPLSNLAVFYCDAPHPTSRAFASHLRLFNPRFISVCGLSGMAGRACHAGLQASFSNVVDLVGDIYHYYSSCSSVSGSLKELFAGAEPYDLSRPVSSQCLFIILTVQKMVGCWRGLVDYFKSLQGSDAALIRTQLMNHEVQLHFLFLSHALEPLRALQELHQCGAAGVTAELQLTSSLLNAFAASVLQPSAAERFLRKRDADLLQSRKYLLPPAEVAVGSQAKEFLWATPVVDLGEQDRIDFLNRAQRFYRTVLGSLVESIPELLSDVVLRNIGLVLEHPKYTSVRRFYSGELVWVQVDRFPPWPGVIVPDRGNTQHPSYRMVQWFGREMPSWENLKVLKPFAAFDQHFSVSSFSVVASYKNAVSLALQEAALRCKKKFSAHPEDKDEQLTQMLDWAFGGFRPSGPDGLKPTASLNGTNICPLSNNSVKMREVVVSLNRLSTSFVEKFSREVMKTPRGRGRRARGRWVSEIEKQGKGGWELVVENVIGTQFCVFVCVFLCIFLLLHLCLVSAGYCLCCGTDNVEIFHPLFKGSLCLKCKNNFTETLFRYDEDGYQSYCTICCYGLEVILCGNNSCCRSFCEDCLNILVGSGTFASLKLLDPWICYLCQPHRPHGALVPREDWSIRVQEQFANNSAMEFEPHRVYPSIPANLRRPVRVLSLFDGIATGYLVLKDLGFKVEKYVASEVCEDSLAVGSINHDRKIIHVGDVRLINQEYIDQWGPFDLLIGGSPCNDLSIVNPIRKGLYEGTGRLFFEYYRILQLLKPKEDDPRPFFWLFENVVFMNTHDKVNICRFLECNPVLVDAVKVSPAHRVKCYFCAFPSLFRPIIASQKDKLNLQDCLEIGREARVMKVRTITTNPNSLKQGKNVSQLPVLYNGKEDTLWITELEK
;
A
#
# COMPACT_ATOMS: atom_id res chain seq x y z
N MET A 1 16.20 -14.52 18.96
CA MET A 1 16.63 -13.54 17.94
C MET A 1 15.42 -13.19 17.10
N TYR A 2 14.87 -11.98 17.14
CA TYR A 2 15.12 -10.84 18.05
C TYR A 2 13.77 -10.35 18.58
N GLN A 3 13.71 -9.95 19.85
CA GLN A 3 12.60 -9.22 20.45
C GLN A 3 13.21 -8.11 21.30
N ASN A 4 12.84 -6.86 21.01
CA ASN A 4 13.15 -5.67 21.80
C ASN A 4 11.91 -4.77 21.70
N GLY A 5 11.33 -4.41 22.85
CA GLY A 5 10.19 -3.50 22.94
C GLY A 5 9.93 -3.17 24.40
N ASP A 6 10.13 -1.91 24.77
CA ASP A 6 9.99 -1.45 26.15
C ASP A 6 8.51 -1.15 26.45
N VAL A 7 7.99 -1.72 27.54
CA VAL A 7 6.58 -1.58 27.96
C VAL A 7 6.55 -1.21 29.44
N ILE A 8 5.79 -0.18 29.80
CA ILE A 8 5.51 0.19 31.19
C ILE A 8 4.02 0.07 31.48
N LEU A 9 3.72 -0.49 32.65
CA LEU A 9 2.38 -0.61 33.25
C LEU A 9 2.18 0.51 34.26
N LEU A 10 1.00 1.14 34.28
CA LEU A 10 0.58 2.07 35.33
C LEU A 10 -0.76 1.62 35.91
N THR A 11 -0.79 1.46 37.24
CA THR A 11 -1.96 1.02 38.03
C THR A 11 -2.19 1.97 39.21
N SER A 12 -3.45 2.34 39.47
CA SER A 12 -3.84 3.12 40.65
C SER A 12 -4.10 2.21 41.86
N SER A 13 -3.40 2.46 42.97
CA SER A 13 -3.58 1.75 44.24
C SER A 13 -4.45 2.54 45.22
N GLU A 14 -5.51 1.91 45.72
CA GLU A 14 -6.13 2.25 46.99
C GLU A 14 -5.81 1.12 47.97
N GLU A 15 -5.29 1.45 49.16
CA GLU A 15 -4.89 0.49 50.20
C GLU A 15 -5.65 0.78 51.50
N GLU A 16 -6.06 -0.27 52.21
CA GLU A 16 -6.39 -0.26 53.63
C GLU A 16 -5.44 -1.25 54.35
N GLU A 17 -5.06 -0.91 55.59
CA GLU A 17 -3.88 -1.45 56.31
C GLU A 17 -4.15 -2.65 57.24
N GLU A 18 -3.10 -3.06 57.98
CA GLU A 18 -3.10 -3.86 59.22
C GLU A 18 -3.21 -5.42 59.10
N VAL A 19 -2.52 -6.25 59.90
CA VAL A 19 -1.77 -6.05 61.19
C VAL A 19 -0.46 -6.89 61.24
N GLU A 20 0.57 -6.42 61.97
CA GLU A 20 1.80 -7.16 62.34
C GLU A 20 1.61 -8.25 63.44
N MET A 21 2.67 -9.01 63.79
CA MET A 21 3.33 -8.89 65.12
C MET A 21 4.55 -9.82 65.34
N VAL A 22 5.38 -9.45 66.35
CA VAL A 22 6.49 -10.18 67.04
C VAL A 22 7.90 -10.03 66.40
N GLU A 23 8.98 -9.59 67.08
CA GLU A 23 9.17 -8.75 68.30
C GLU A 23 10.68 -8.42 68.53
N GLN A 24 10.96 -7.62 69.57
CA GLN A 24 12.15 -7.65 70.45
C GLN A 24 13.47 -6.90 70.14
N LEU A 25 13.37 -5.56 70.26
CA LEU A 25 13.98 -4.75 71.35
C LEU A 25 15.48 -4.30 71.40
N LYS A 26 15.62 -2.97 71.65
CA LYS A 26 16.73 -2.15 72.26
C LYS A 26 17.76 -1.53 71.28
N CYS A 27 17.84 -0.19 71.12
CA CYS A 27 18.31 0.90 72.04
C CYS A 27 19.86 1.01 72.13
N VAL A 28 20.55 2.16 71.97
CA VAL A 28 20.21 3.62 71.94
C VAL A 28 21.18 4.40 71.01
N GLN A 29 20.86 5.68 70.72
CA GLN A 29 21.66 6.77 70.12
C GLN A 29 21.60 6.96 68.59
N LYS A 30 21.57 8.24 68.16
CA LYS A 30 21.16 8.67 66.81
C LYS A 30 22.34 9.08 65.93
N THR A 31 22.39 8.50 64.75
CA THR A 31 23.10 8.97 63.54
C THR A 31 22.06 9.23 62.42
N PRO A 32 22.40 9.95 61.33
CA PRO A 32 21.40 10.31 60.30
C PRO A 32 20.78 9.08 59.64
N ILE A 33 19.47 9.16 59.37
CA ILE A 33 18.67 8.02 58.92
C ILE A 33 19.02 7.67 57.47
N LYS A 34 19.71 6.55 57.29
CA LYS A 34 19.43 5.65 56.17
C LYS A 34 18.32 4.68 56.58
N ARG A 35 17.26 4.59 55.79
CA ARG A 35 16.60 3.32 55.45
C ARG A 35 16.24 3.36 53.96
N GLU A 36 16.44 2.23 53.31
CA GLU A 36 16.19 1.99 51.89
C GLU A 36 14.95 1.09 51.75
N GLU A 37 14.33 1.12 50.58
CA GLU A 37 13.53 0.06 49.94
C GLU A 37 12.68 -0.88 50.83
N GLU A 38 11.36 -0.61 50.89
CA GLU A 38 10.35 -1.63 51.26
C GLU A 38 9.11 -1.59 50.33
N ALA A 39 8.72 -0.42 49.80
CA ALA A 39 7.62 -0.26 48.83
C ALA A 39 7.91 -0.70 47.37
N ARG A 40 8.92 -1.57 47.13
CA ARG A 40 9.44 -1.86 45.77
C ARG A 40 9.21 -3.29 45.28
N ASP A 41 8.86 -4.22 46.16
CA ASP A 41 8.94 -5.64 45.85
C ASP A 41 7.64 -6.26 45.30
N ASP A 42 6.45 -5.74 45.60
CA ASP A 42 5.19 -6.39 45.17
C ASP A 42 4.97 -6.31 43.65
N LEU A 43 5.21 -5.14 43.04
CA LEU A 43 5.27 -5.00 41.58
C LEU A 43 6.36 -5.88 40.96
N THR A 44 7.50 -6.02 41.65
CA THR A 44 8.62 -6.88 41.21
C THR A 44 8.25 -8.36 41.29
N LEU A 45 7.44 -8.77 42.27
CA LEU A 45 6.95 -10.14 42.44
C LEU A 45 5.89 -10.50 41.39
N PHE A 46 4.98 -9.56 41.08
CA PHE A 46 3.99 -9.70 40.02
C PHE A 46 4.66 -9.88 38.65
N ILE A 47 5.60 -9.00 38.29
CA ILE A 47 6.35 -9.07 37.02
C ILE A 47 7.11 -10.41 36.92
N LYS A 48 7.85 -10.82 37.97
CA LYS A 48 8.57 -12.12 38.01
C LYS A 48 7.67 -13.35 37.85
N ARG A 49 6.37 -13.24 38.16
CA ARG A 49 5.43 -14.38 38.15
C ARG A 49 4.70 -14.57 36.82
N TYR A 50 4.56 -13.51 36.03
CA TYR A 50 3.76 -13.53 34.80
C TYR A 50 4.47 -13.00 33.54
N CYS A 51 5.62 -12.33 33.67
CA CYS A 51 6.41 -11.82 32.54
C CYS A 51 7.82 -12.45 32.53
N CYS A 52 8.17 -13.19 31.47
CA CYS A 52 9.44 -13.92 31.40
C CYS A 52 10.63 -13.01 31.02
N ASP A 53 11.57 -12.87 31.94
CA ASP A 53 13.03 -12.63 31.80
C ASP A 53 13.62 -11.52 30.89
N THR A 54 12.85 -10.78 30.07
CA THR A 54 13.39 -9.72 29.19
C THR A 54 12.65 -8.38 29.29
N LEU A 55 12.83 -7.68 30.42
CA LEU A 55 12.48 -6.26 30.59
C LEU A 55 13.70 -5.48 31.09
N HIS A 56 14.11 -4.45 30.35
CA HIS A 56 15.09 -3.47 30.84
C HIS A 56 14.40 -2.46 31.77
N ARG A 57 15.10 -2.03 32.83
CA ARG A 57 14.64 -0.96 33.71
C ARG A 57 14.95 0.39 33.07
N THR A 58 13.90 1.14 32.73
CA THR A 58 13.95 2.55 32.31
C THR A 58 13.25 3.39 33.38
N ASP A 59 13.81 4.54 33.76
CA ASP A 59 13.19 5.39 34.79
C ASP A 59 11.98 6.16 34.21
N PRO A 60 10.91 6.42 35.00
CA PRO A 60 9.72 7.11 34.48
C PRO A 60 10.01 8.51 33.92
N GLU A 61 11.00 9.21 34.46
CA GLU A 61 11.40 10.56 34.02
C GLU A 61 11.89 10.57 32.55
N ASP A 62 12.66 9.55 32.14
CA ASP A 62 13.13 9.40 30.75
C ASP A 62 11.96 9.22 29.77
N ILE A 63 10.90 8.54 30.20
CA ILE A 63 9.71 8.26 29.38
C ILE A 63 8.79 9.48 29.30
N VAL A 64 8.67 10.26 30.38
CA VAL A 64 7.97 11.56 30.37
C VAL A 64 8.70 12.55 29.47
N GLN A 65 10.04 12.58 29.50
CA GLN A 65 10.84 13.36 28.56
C GLN A 65 10.66 12.88 27.11
N ALA A 66 10.71 11.57 26.85
CA ALA A 66 10.49 11.00 25.53
C ALA A 66 9.10 11.32 24.95
N CYS A 67 8.04 11.26 25.77
CA CYS A 67 6.68 11.64 25.40
C CYS A 67 6.49 13.17 25.28
N SER A 68 7.41 13.97 25.82
CA SER A 68 7.47 15.42 25.64
C SER A 68 8.16 15.82 24.33
N ASP A 69 9.19 15.09 23.92
CA ASP A 69 9.92 15.34 22.67
C ASP A 69 9.36 14.59 21.44
N THR A 70 8.54 13.55 21.63
CA THR A 70 8.00 12.71 20.55
C THR A 70 6.49 12.44 20.67
N PRO A 71 5.76 12.22 19.56
CA PRO A 71 4.36 11.82 19.61
C PRO A 71 4.21 10.36 20.06
N TYR A 72 3.27 10.09 20.97
CA TYR A 72 3.06 8.76 21.58
C TYR A 72 1.66 8.20 21.32
N CYS A 73 1.52 6.88 21.43
CA CYS A 73 0.22 6.20 21.40
C CYS A 73 -0.22 5.84 22.82
N LEU A 74 -1.52 5.97 23.10
CA LEU A 74 -2.13 5.67 24.40
C LEU A 74 -3.15 4.54 24.24
N TYR A 75 -2.95 3.45 24.99
CA TYR A 75 -3.86 2.31 25.03
C TYR A 75 -4.48 2.26 26.42
N LEU A 76 -5.79 2.48 26.48
CA LEU A 76 -6.58 2.31 27.69
C LEU A 76 -7.18 0.90 27.69
N TYR A 77 -6.50 0.03 28.44
CA TYR A 77 -6.94 -1.29 28.88
C TYR A 77 -7.43 -1.17 30.33
N VAL A 78 -8.42 -1.98 30.72
CA VAL A 78 -9.36 -1.57 31.78
C VAL A 78 -9.86 -2.87 32.52
N GLU A 79 -10.53 -2.88 33.69
CA GLU A 79 -11.03 -4.05 34.52
C GLU A 79 -10.32 -5.42 34.28
N VAL A 80 -8.99 -5.41 34.26
CA VAL A 80 -8.15 -6.55 33.95
C VAL A 80 -8.28 -7.59 35.06
N GLU A 81 -8.90 -8.75 34.78
CA GLU A 81 -9.09 -9.79 35.80
C GLU A 81 -7.74 -10.39 36.23
N LEU A 82 -7.32 -10.01 37.43
CA LEU A 82 -6.12 -10.52 38.10
C LEU A 82 -6.47 -11.78 38.89
N SER A 83 -5.50 -12.67 39.03
CA SER A 83 -5.68 -13.93 39.76
C SER A 83 -6.21 -13.70 41.18
N ALA A 84 -7.22 -14.48 41.57
CA ALA A 84 -8.00 -14.36 42.81
C ALA A 84 -9.07 -13.24 42.85
N GLY A 85 -9.67 -12.89 41.70
CA GLY A 85 -10.95 -12.17 41.65
C GLY A 85 -10.86 -10.67 41.95
N LYS A 86 -9.68 -10.09 41.76
CA LYS A 86 -9.48 -8.63 41.72
C LYS A 86 -9.44 -8.17 40.26
N SER A 87 -9.91 -6.97 39.96
CA SER A 87 -9.71 -6.33 38.66
C SER A 87 -8.97 -4.99 38.80
N SER A 88 -8.28 -4.54 37.75
CA SER A 88 -7.53 -3.27 37.77
C SER A 88 -7.47 -2.62 36.39
N ASN A 89 -7.12 -1.33 36.30
CA ASN A 89 -7.04 -0.60 35.04
C ASN A 89 -5.58 -0.47 34.58
N ILE A 90 -5.32 -0.67 33.29
CA ILE A 90 -3.98 -0.69 32.70
C ILE A 90 -3.85 0.37 31.59
N VAL A 91 -3.04 1.40 31.84
CA VAL A 91 -2.64 2.35 30.79
C VAL A 91 -1.30 1.91 30.23
N LEU A 92 -1.24 1.62 28.92
CA LEU A 92 0.03 1.38 28.20
C LEU A 92 0.38 2.55 27.28
N ILE A 93 1.67 2.86 27.22
CA ILE A 93 2.27 3.92 26.41
C ILE A 93 3.43 3.29 25.64
N GLY A 94 3.36 3.28 24.30
CA GLY A 94 4.39 2.64 23.47
C GLY A 94 4.00 2.43 22.01
N TYR A 95 4.76 1.56 21.34
CA TYR A 95 4.41 0.97 20.04
C TYR A 95 3.94 -0.49 20.26
N VAL A 96 3.13 -1.03 19.34
CA VAL A 96 2.05 -2.00 19.65
C VAL A 96 2.48 -3.41 20.13
N ASP A 97 1.98 -3.81 21.31
CA ASP A 97 1.28 -5.11 21.52
C ASP A 97 0.21 -5.01 22.66
N GLN A 98 -0.42 -6.14 23.03
CA GLN A 98 -1.68 -6.35 23.81
C GLN A 98 -1.61 -6.08 25.36
N THR A 99 -2.67 -6.09 26.22
CA THR A 99 -4.05 -6.69 26.25
C THR A 99 -4.98 -6.08 27.37
N THR A 100 -6.30 -6.45 27.46
CA THR A 100 -7.28 -6.49 28.63
C THR A 100 -8.32 -5.35 28.97
N ARG A 101 -9.49 -5.64 29.61
CA ARG A 101 -10.82 -4.91 29.45
C ARG A 101 -11.75 -4.59 30.67
N ALA A 102 -12.25 -3.33 30.78
CA ALA A 102 -13.52 -2.88 31.43
C ALA A 102 -13.49 -1.65 32.45
N ASN A 103 -14.63 -1.06 32.83
CA ASN A 103 -14.97 0.38 32.85
C ASN A 103 -14.23 1.47 33.72
N SER A 104 -14.55 2.75 33.40
CA SER A 104 -14.72 3.97 34.24
C SER A 104 -13.80 5.22 34.06
N ASP A 105 -14.17 6.34 34.71
CA ASP A 105 -14.23 7.76 34.30
C ASP A 105 -13.13 8.43 33.41
N ALA A 106 -13.58 9.35 32.54
CA ALA A 106 -12.74 10.12 31.61
C ALA A 106 -11.99 11.30 32.24
N HIS A 107 -12.50 11.86 33.34
CA HIS A 107 -11.77 12.89 34.08
C HIS A 107 -10.54 12.30 34.78
N LEU A 108 -10.70 11.14 35.44
CA LEU A 108 -9.62 10.44 36.15
C LEU A 108 -8.50 9.99 35.22
N LEU A 109 -8.81 9.55 33.98
CA LEU A 109 -7.78 9.25 32.98
C LEU A 109 -6.93 10.49 32.63
N VAL A 110 -7.58 11.63 32.37
CA VAL A 110 -6.90 12.88 32.00
C VAL A 110 -6.08 13.40 33.17
N GLU A 111 -6.62 13.32 34.39
CA GLU A 111 -5.93 13.68 35.63
C GLU A 111 -4.72 12.79 35.89
N ALA A 112 -4.84 11.46 35.80
CA ALA A 112 -3.72 10.53 35.96
C ALA A 112 -2.60 10.78 34.92
N VAL A 113 -2.94 10.91 33.65
CA VAL A 113 -1.95 11.17 32.58
C VAL A 113 -1.28 12.54 32.76
N THR A 114 -2.01 13.54 33.26
CA THR A 114 -1.46 14.88 33.57
C THR A 114 -0.59 14.88 34.83
N ASN A 115 -0.95 14.13 35.86
CA ASN A 115 -0.21 14.01 37.11
C ASN A 115 1.10 13.21 36.93
N VAL A 116 1.14 12.28 35.98
CA VAL A 116 2.38 11.63 35.48
C VAL A 116 3.19 12.56 34.56
N GLY A 117 2.70 13.76 34.24
CA GLY A 117 3.43 14.79 33.50
C GLY A 117 3.42 14.64 31.98
N LEU A 118 2.61 13.73 31.42
CA LEU A 118 2.61 13.41 29.99
C LEU A 118 1.83 14.45 29.18
N PRO A 119 2.45 15.13 28.19
CA PRO A 119 1.78 16.20 27.48
C PRO A 119 0.79 15.66 26.43
N LEU A 120 -0.51 15.74 26.77
CA LEU A 120 -1.65 15.34 25.93
C LEU A 120 -1.67 16.02 24.54
N SER A 121 -0.94 17.11 24.34
CA SER A 121 -0.72 17.76 23.03
C SER A 121 0.09 16.90 22.05
N ASN A 122 0.93 15.97 22.53
CA ASN A 122 1.72 15.03 21.73
C ASN A 122 1.01 13.69 21.46
N LEU A 123 -0.16 13.42 22.07
CA LEU A 123 -0.94 12.21 21.82
C LEU A 123 -1.21 12.03 20.31
N ALA A 124 -0.79 10.92 19.72
CA ALA A 124 -0.87 10.66 18.27
C ALA A 124 -2.00 9.69 17.90
N VAL A 125 -2.16 8.62 18.69
CA VAL A 125 -3.19 7.59 18.52
C VAL A 125 -3.76 7.24 19.89
N PHE A 126 -5.07 7.05 19.97
CA PHE A 126 -5.76 6.57 21.17
C PHE A 126 -6.59 5.34 20.83
N TYR A 127 -6.40 4.27 21.62
CA TYR A 127 -7.23 3.07 21.63
C TYR A 127 -7.87 2.92 23.01
N CYS A 128 -9.13 2.48 23.03
CA CYS A 128 -9.85 2.12 24.22
C CYS A 128 -10.90 1.09 23.81
N ASP A 129 -10.94 -0.04 24.51
CA ASP A 129 -11.84 -1.16 24.21
C ASP A 129 -13.18 -1.12 24.95
N ALA A 130 -13.32 -0.17 25.89
CA ALA A 130 -14.56 0.11 26.59
C ALA A 130 -15.75 0.34 25.62
N PRO A 131 -17.01 0.18 26.09
CA PRO A 131 -18.19 0.36 25.26
C PRO A 131 -18.20 1.68 24.49
N HIS A 132 -18.64 1.62 23.23
CA HIS A 132 -18.53 2.74 22.28
C HIS A 132 -19.07 4.11 22.75
N PRO A 133 -20.13 4.23 23.60
CA PRO A 133 -20.50 5.53 24.18
C PRO A 133 -19.38 6.11 25.06
N THR A 134 -18.80 5.28 25.92
CA THR A 134 -17.70 5.62 26.83
C THR A 134 -16.41 5.89 26.05
N SER A 135 -16.04 5.03 25.10
CA SER A 135 -14.83 5.21 24.27
C SER A 135 -14.89 6.49 23.43
N ARG A 136 -16.07 6.84 22.89
CA ARG A 136 -16.34 8.13 22.23
C ARG A 136 -16.27 9.32 23.20
N ALA A 137 -16.64 9.16 24.47
CA ALA A 137 -16.52 10.22 25.47
C ALA A 137 -15.04 10.53 25.79
N PHE A 138 -14.23 9.51 26.13
CA PHE A 138 -12.78 9.66 26.30
C PHE A 138 -12.13 10.36 25.08
N ALA A 139 -12.39 9.85 23.88
CA ALA A 139 -11.85 10.41 22.64
C ALA A 139 -12.33 11.85 22.36
N SER A 140 -13.52 12.25 22.83
CA SER A 140 -14.02 13.62 22.69
C SER A 140 -13.40 14.56 23.71
N HIS A 141 -13.08 14.07 24.91
CA HIS A 141 -12.41 14.85 25.96
C HIS A 141 -10.93 15.08 25.61
N LEU A 142 -10.21 14.04 25.18
CA LEU A 142 -8.81 14.13 24.73
C LEU A 142 -8.63 15.09 23.54
N ARG A 143 -9.67 15.25 22.68
CA ARG A 143 -9.64 16.17 21.52
C ARG A 143 -9.57 17.64 21.90
N LEU A 144 -9.85 18.00 23.15
CA LEU A 144 -9.66 19.34 23.69
C LEU A 144 -8.16 19.69 23.81
N PHE A 145 -7.30 18.68 24.00
CA PHE A 145 -5.85 18.84 24.17
C PHE A 145 -5.09 18.63 22.86
N ASN A 146 -5.49 17.66 22.04
CA ASN A 146 -5.03 17.54 20.65
C ASN A 146 -6.21 17.26 19.68
N PRO A 147 -6.64 18.22 18.86
CA PRO A 147 -7.73 17.99 17.90
C PRO A 147 -7.32 17.15 16.67
N ARG A 148 -6.08 16.63 16.60
CA ARG A 148 -5.52 15.93 15.43
C ARG A 148 -5.13 14.46 15.65
N PHE A 149 -5.27 13.89 16.85
CA PHE A 149 -4.94 12.48 17.09
C PHE A 149 -5.95 11.53 16.42
N ILE A 150 -5.52 10.30 16.15
CA ILE A 150 -6.36 9.25 15.54
C ILE A 150 -7.00 8.39 16.63
N SER A 151 -8.34 8.41 16.71
CA SER A 151 -9.14 7.69 17.70
C SER A 151 -9.61 6.33 17.15
N VAL A 152 -8.87 5.25 17.40
CA VAL A 152 -9.23 3.90 16.94
C VAL A 152 -10.24 3.18 17.85
N CYS A 153 -10.71 3.81 18.92
CA CYS A 153 -11.68 3.27 19.89
C CYS A 153 -13.10 2.95 19.33
N GLY A 154 -13.28 3.03 18.01
CA GLY A 154 -14.47 2.54 17.31
C GLY A 154 -14.41 1.06 16.95
N LEU A 155 -13.24 0.42 16.96
CA LEU A 155 -13.09 -1.00 16.61
C LEU A 155 -13.83 -1.92 17.59
N SER A 156 -13.71 -1.65 18.89
CA SER A 156 -14.33 -2.47 19.95
C SER A 156 -15.84 -2.61 19.74
N GLY A 157 -16.32 -3.84 19.69
CA GLY A 157 -17.74 -4.15 19.46
C GLY A 157 -18.30 -3.73 18.10
N MET A 158 -17.46 -3.39 17.10
CA MET A 158 -17.91 -3.00 15.76
C MET A 158 -18.81 -4.06 15.12
N ALA A 159 -18.39 -5.33 15.16
CA ALA A 159 -19.15 -6.45 14.61
C ALA A 159 -20.57 -6.52 15.21
N GLY A 160 -20.69 -6.48 16.54
CA GLY A 160 -21.96 -6.42 17.25
C GLY A 160 -22.85 -5.22 16.89
N ARG A 161 -22.29 -4.01 16.71
CA ARG A 161 -23.08 -2.85 16.25
C ARG A 161 -23.56 -3.00 14.82
N ALA A 162 -22.70 -3.43 13.90
CA ALA A 162 -23.07 -3.61 12.49
C ALA A 162 -24.10 -4.73 12.31
N CYS A 163 -23.94 -5.84 13.05
CA CYS A 163 -24.88 -6.93 13.23
C CYS A 163 -26.26 -6.44 13.69
N HIS A 164 -26.31 -5.71 14.81
CA HIS A 164 -27.55 -5.11 15.33
C HIS A 164 -28.21 -4.16 14.33
N ALA A 165 -27.45 -3.26 13.72
CA ALA A 165 -27.97 -2.27 12.78
C ALA A 165 -28.56 -2.94 11.52
N GLY A 166 -27.88 -3.96 10.97
CA GLY A 166 -28.39 -4.75 9.85
C GLY A 166 -29.70 -5.47 10.20
N LEU A 167 -29.71 -6.22 11.32
CA LEU A 167 -30.89 -6.96 11.78
C LEU A 167 -32.08 -6.03 12.04
N GLN A 168 -31.90 -4.96 12.82
CA GLN A 168 -32.95 -3.99 13.14
C GLN A 168 -33.51 -3.29 11.89
N ALA A 169 -32.69 -3.07 10.86
CA ALA A 169 -33.12 -2.37 9.65
C ALA A 169 -33.99 -3.21 8.69
N SER A 170 -34.07 -4.54 8.82
CA SER A 170 -34.75 -5.39 7.82
C SER A 170 -35.32 -6.74 8.32
N PHE A 171 -34.80 -7.27 9.42
CA PHE A 171 -35.05 -8.65 9.91
C PHE A 171 -35.23 -8.71 11.43
N SER A 172 -35.88 -7.73 12.06
CA SER A 172 -36.14 -7.75 13.52
C SER A 172 -36.86 -9.03 13.95
N ASN A 173 -37.80 -9.51 13.12
CA ASN A 173 -38.59 -10.73 13.33
C ASN A 173 -37.73 -11.99 13.60
N VAL A 174 -36.48 -12.01 13.16
CA VAL A 174 -35.54 -13.11 13.40
C VAL A 174 -34.98 -13.05 14.82
N VAL A 175 -34.68 -11.84 15.32
CA VAL A 175 -34.30 -11.61 16.71
C VAL A 175 -35.48 -11.89 17.64
N ASP A 176 -36.68 -11.43 17.25
CA ASP A 176 -37.92 -11.64 17.99
C ASP A 176 -38.19 -13.16 18.15
N LEU A 177 -38.15 -13.93 17.06
CA LEU A 177 -38.37 -15.39 17.09
C LEU A 177 -37.28 -16.16 17.86
N VAL A 178 -36.01 -15.73 17.78
CA VAL A 178 -34.92 -16.29 18.60
C VAL A 178 -35.18 -16.04 20.09
N GLY A 179 -35.67 -14.85 20.44
CA GLY A 179 -36.09 -14.50 21.80
C GLY A 179 -37.28 -15.34 22.29
N ASP A 180 -38.34 -15.48 21.48
CA ASP A 180 -39.52 -16.29 21.79
C ASP A 180 -39.14 -17.76 22.07
N ILE A 181 -38.31 -18.36 21.20
CA ILE A 181 -37.88 -19.76 21.34
C ILE A 181 -36.98 -19.94 22.57
N TYR A 182 -36.10 -18.98 22.87
CA TYR A 182 -35.29 -19.02 24.07
C TYR A 182 -36.12 -18.85 25.35
N HIS A 183 -37.10 -17.93 25.36
CA HIS A 183 -38.01 -17.74 26.49
C HIS A 183 -38.85 -19.00 26.75
N TYR A 184 -39.35 -19.66 25.69
CA TYR A 184 -40.01 -20.95 25.80
C TYR A 184 -39.08 -22.04 26.36
N TYR A 185 -37.82 -22.08 25.89
CA TYR A 185 -36.79 -22.99 26.40
C TYR A 185 -36.49 -22.78 27.90
N SER A 186 -36.39 -21.53 28.36
CA SER A 186 -36.08 -21.21 29.76
C SER A 186 -37.25 -21.39 30.73
N SER A 187 -38.50 -21.38 30.23
CA SER A 187 -39.72 -21.48 31.05
C SER A 187 -40.35 -22.89 31.07
N CYS A 188 -40.03 -23.74 30.10
CA CYS A 188 -40.58 -25.09 30.00
C CYS A 188 -39.76 -26.13 30.79
N SER A 189 -40.41 -26.97 31.59
CA SER A 189 -39.75 -28.05 32.36
C SER A 189 -39.49 -29.33 31.55
N SER A 190 -40.08 -29.48 30.36
CA SER A 190 -40.08 -30.73 29.56
C SER A 190 -39.53 -30.53 28.13
N VAL A 191 -38.47 -29.74 28.01
CA VAL A 191 -37.79 -29.41 26.75
C VAL A 191 -37.23 -30.65 26.03
N SER A 192 -37.44 -30.72 24.71
CA SER A 192 -36.95 -31.76 23.80
C SER A 192 -35.42 -31.74 23.58
N GLY A 193 -34.85 -32.85 23.12
CA GLY A 193 -33.42 -32.96 22.83
C GLY A 193 -32.91 -31.90 21.86
N SER A 194 -33.62 -31.68 20.75
CA SER A 194 -33.21 -30.72 19.72
C SER A 194 -33.24 -29.25 20.17
N LEU A 195 -34.09 -28.88 21.13
CA LEU A 195 -34.04 -27.55 21.76
C LEU A 195 -32.90 -27.43 22.78
N LYS A 196 -32.53 -28.52 23.46
CA LYS A 196 -31.34 -28.56 24.33
C LYS A 196 -30.05 -28.45 23.50
N GLU A 197 -29.97 -29.13 22.36
CA GLU A 197 -28.84 -29.02 21.41
C GLU A 197 -28.75 -27.61 20.78
N LEU A 198 -29.90 -26.98 20.50
CA LEU A 198 -29.96 -25.61 19.99
C LEU A 198 -29.25 -24.61 20.92
N PHE A 199 -29.52 -24.68 22.22
CA PHE A 199 -28.90 -23.76 23.20
C PHE A 199 -27.69 -24.34 23.95
N ALA A 200 -27.25 -25.57 23.64
CA ALA A 200 -26.06 -26.18 24.22
C ALA A 200 -24.81 -25.33 23.93
N GLY A 201 -24.03 -25.08 25.00
CA GLY A 201 -22.77 -24.34 24.97
C GLY A 201 -22.89 -22.82 24.82
N ALA A 202 -24.09 -22.25 24.92
CA ALA A 202 -24.32 -20.81 24.81
C ALA A 202 -24.42 -20.13 26.20
N GLU A 203 -24.00 -18.87 26.28
CA GLU A 203 -24.33 -18.00 27.42
C GLU A 203 -25.86 -17.77 27.52
N PRO A 204 -26.40 -17.49 28.71
CA PRO A 204 -27.82 -17.18 28.86
C PRO A 204 -28.22 -15.92 28.09
N TYR A 205 -29.19 -16.04 27.19
CA TYR A 205 -29.73 -14.90 26.45
C TYR A 205 -30.64 -14.05 27.35
N ASP A 206 -30.28 -12.78 27.49
CA ASP A 206 -30.92 -11.82 28.37
C ASP A 206 -31.71 -10.82 27.52
N LEU A 207 -33.04 -10.91 27.54
CA LEU A 207 -33.94 -10.05 26.77
C LEU A 207 -33.84 -8.55 27.16
N SER A 208 -33.17 -8.21 28.26
CA SER A 208 -32.90 -6.81 28.64
C SER A 208 -31.62 -6.24 28.02
N ARG A 209 -30.70 -7.08 27.52
CA ARG A 209 -29.42 -6.66 26.96
C ARG A 209 -29.52 -6.34 25.46
N PRO A 210 -28.83 -5.29 24.97
CA PRO A 210 -28.82 -4.95 23.54
C PRO A 210 -28.37 -6.11 22.63
N VAL A 211 -29.02 -6.24 21.48
CA VAL A 211 -28.66 -7.17 20.39
C VAL A 211 -27.17 -7.05 20.00
N SER A 212 -26.57 -5.86 20.15
CA SER A 212 -25.17 -5.61 19.83
C SER A 212 -24.17 -6.24 20.80
N SER A 213 -24.53 -6.49 22.08
CA SER A 213 -23.67 -7.27 22.99
C SER A 213 -23.90 -8.78 22.84
N GLN A 214 -25.11 -9.19 22.43
CA GLN A 214 -25.50 -10.60 22.27
C GLN A 214 -25.39 -11.11 20.83
N CYS A 215 -24.71 -10.39 19.93
CA CYS A 215 -24.69 -10.73 18.51
C CYS A 215 -24.18 -12.16 18.24
N LEU A 216 -23.12 -12.64 18.92
CA LEU A 216 -22.61 -14.00 18.66
C LEU A 216 -23.64 -15.09 18.99
N PHE A 217 -24.38 -14.93 20.09
CA PHE A 217 -25.50 -15.82 20.44
C PHE A 217 -26.52 -15.86 19.29
N ILE A 218 -26.87 -14.71 18.72
CA ILE A 218 -27.84 -14.62 17.63
C ILE A 218 -27.30 -15.24 16.33
N ILE A 219 -26.03 -15.01 15.97
CA ILE A 219 -25.40 -15.63 14.79
C ILE A 219 -25.40 -17.16 14.93
N LEU A 220 -24.87 -17.68 16.04
CA LEU A 220 -24.79 -19.12 16.29
C LEU A 220 -26.18 -19.77 16.37
N THR A 221 -27.15 -19.11 17.02
CA THR A 221 -28.54 -19.60 17.08
C THR A 221 -29.18 -19.63 15.69
N VAL A 222 -29.04 -18.58 14.87
CA VAL A 222 -29.55 -18.57 13.48
C VAL A 222 -28.94 -19.70 12.64
N GLN A 223 -27.62 -19.92 12.77
CA GLN A 223 -26.91 -20.98 12.04
C GLN A 223 -27.36 -22.38 12.49
N LYS A 224 -27.51 -22.62 13.80
CA LYS A 224 -28.07 -23.88 14.32
C LYS A 224 -29.54 -24.07 13.89
N MET A 225 -30.38 -23.03 13.97
CA MET A 225 -31.80 -23.08 13.57
C MET A 225 -31.99 -23.44 12.09
N VAL A 226 -31.13 -22.95 11.19
CA VAL A 226 -31.12 -23.40 9.78
C VAL A 226 -30.81 -24.90 9.68
N GLY A 227 -29.82 -25.38 10.43
CA GLY A 227 -29.44 -26.80 10.45
C GLY A 227 -30.53 -27.74 10.98
N CYS A 228 -31.32 -27.32 11.99
CA CYS A 228 -32.37 -28.14 12.61
C CYS A 228 -33.82 -27.72 12.27
N TRP A 229 -34.02 -26.82 11.29
CA TRP A 229 -35.31 -26.15 11.02
C TRP A 229 -36.52 -27.10 10.98
N ARG A 230 -36.40 -28.24 10.28
CA ARG A 230 -37.47 -29.25 10.19
C ARG A 230 -37.82 -29.85 11.56
N GLY A 231 -36.83 -30.14 12.40
CA GLY A 231 -37.04 -30.66 13.75
C GLY A 231 -37.74 -29.65 14.67
N LEU A 232 -37.41 -28.35 14.55
CA LEU A 232 -38.11 -27.28 15.26
C LEU A 232 -39.57 -27.16 14.78
N VAL A 233 -39.77 -27.12 13.46
CA VAL A 233 -41.08 -27.11 12.80
C VAL A 233 -41.97 -28.26 13.28
N ASP A 234 -41.45 -29.48 13.33
CA ASP A 234 -42.21 -30.66 13.71
C ASP A 234 -42.43 -30.77 15.24
N TYR A 235 -41.49 -30.30 16.05
CA TYR A 235 -41.69 -30.17 17.51
C TYR A 235 -42.78 -29.16 17.86
N PHE A 236 -42.72 -27.93 17.34
CA PHE A 236 -43.71 -26.89 17.64
C PHE A 236 -45.09 -27.17 17.00
N LYS A 237 -45.17 -28.02 15.95
CA LYS A 237 -46.43 -28.62 15.49
C LYS A 237 -47.06 -29.56 16.52
N SER A 238 -46.28 -30.39 17.23
CA SER A 238 -46.82 -31.37 18.19
C SER A 238 -47.37 -30.75 19.47
N LEU A 239 -47.00 -29.51 19.80
CA LEU A 239 -47.38 -28.84 21.05
C LEU A 239 -48.82 -28.30 21.02
N GLN A 240 -49.64 -28.78 21.95
CA GLN A 240 -50.99 -28.27 22.23
C GLN A 240 -50.92 -27.20 23.32
N GLY A 241 -50.98 -25.91 22.96
CA GLY A 241 -50.92 -24.80 23.92
C GLY A 241 -50.92 -23.42 23.25
N SER A 242 -51.25 -22.39 24.03
CA SER A 242 -51.25 -20.97 23.61
C SER A 242 -49.84 -20.44 23.34
N ASP A 243 -48.92 -20.73 24.26
CA ASP A 243 -47.66 -19.98 24.35
C ASP A 243 -46.66 -20.40 23.25
N ALA A 244 -46.86 -21.60 22.69
CA ALA A 244 -46.17 -22.11 21.52
C ALA A 244 -46.81 -21.67 20.17
N ALA A 245 -48.00 -21.06 20.18
CA ALA A 245 -48.76 -20.79 18.95
C ALA A 245 -48.13 -19.70 18.07
N LEU A 246 -47.53 -18.66 18.66
CA LEU A 246 -46.82 -17.62 17.92
C LEU A 246 -45.57 -18.19 17.23
N ILE A 247 -44.72 -18.89 18.00
CA ILE A 247 -43.52 -19.58 17.52
C ILE A 247 -43.86 -20.54 16.38
N ARG A 248 -44.88 -21.40 16.57
CA ARG A 248 -45.36 -22.32 15.51
C ARG A 248 -45.75 -21.56 14.25
N THR A 249 -46.49 -20.45 14.37
CA THR A 249 -46.96 -19.67 13.22
C THR A 249 -45.80 -19.05 12.46
N GLN A 250 -44.79 -18.51 13.15
CA GLN A 250 -43.59 -17.98 12.50
C GLN A 250 -42.74 -19.07 11.83
N LEU A 251 -42.55 -20.24 12.47
CA LEU A 251 -41.78 -21.35 11.91
C LEU A 251 -42.42 -22.00 10.66
N MET A 252 -43.74 -21.86 10.46
CA MET A 252 -44.41 -22.30 9.22
C MET A 252 -44.30 -21.29 8.07
N ASN A 253 -43.88 -20.05 8.31
CA ASN A 253 -43.84 -19.02 7.26
C ASN A 253 -42.56 -19.14 6.41
N HIS A 254 -42.73 -19.34 5.11
CA HIS A 254 -41.62 -19.42 4.15
C HIS A 254 -40.80 -18.12 4.04
N GLU A 255 -41.39 -16.94 4.22
CA GLU A 255 -40.65 -15.65 4.28
C GLU A 255 -39.68 -15.67 5.48
N VAL A 256 -40.16 -16.14 6.64
CA VAL A 256 -39.33 -16.24 7.86
C VAL A 256 -38.23 -17.29 7.67
N GLN A 257 -38.52 -18.45 7.10
CA GLN A 257 -37.49 -19.44 6.77
C GLN A 257 -36.41 -18.86 5.82
N LEU A 258 -36.83 -18.12 4.79
CA LEU A 258 -35.92 -17.42 3.88
C LEU A 258 -35.05 -16.37 4.59
N HIS A 259 -35.60 -15.65 5.58
CA HIS A 259 -34.83 -14.70 6.39
C HIS A 259 -33.71 -15.40 7.19
N PHE A 260 -33.97 -16.57 7.77
CA PHE A 260 -32.93 -17.37 8.45
C PHE A 260 -31.89 -17.94 7.47
N LEU A 261 -32.31 -18.44 6.29
CA LEU A 261 -31.41 -18.94 5.24
C LEU A 261 -30.50 -17.83 4.65
N PHE A 262 -30.96 -16.59 4.63
CA PHE A 262 -30.15 -15.43 4.25
C PHE A 262 -29.15 -15.07 5.35
N LEU A 263 -29.61 -14.95 6.60
CA LEU A 263 -28.79 -14.46 7.70
C LEU A 263 -27.70 -15.44 8.13
N SER A 264 -27.92 -16.75 8.00
CA SER A 264 -26.87 -17.76 8.24
C SER A 264 -25.63 -17.54 7.36
N HIS A 265 -25.82 -17.04 6.14
CA HIS A 265 -24.76 -16.61 5.22
C HIS A 265 -24.31 -15.17 5.48
N ALA A 266 -25.24 -14.22 5.58
CA ALA A 266 -24.96 -12.79 5.61
C ALA A 266 -24.31 -12.31 6.92
N LEU A 267 -24.45 -13.08 8.01
CA LEU A 267 -23.79 -12.81 9.30
C LEU A 267 -22.43 -13.51 9.46
N GLU A 268 -22.11 -14.53 8.65
CA GLU A 268 -20.86 -15.30 8.75
C GLU A 268 -19.60 -14.40 8.79
N PRO A 269 -19.46 -13.36 7.95
CA PRO A 269 -18.28 -12.49 8.02
C PRO A 269 -18.15 -11.75 9.36
N LEU A 270 -19.27 -11.35 9.97
CA LEU A 270 -19.28 -10.67 11.26
C LEU A 270 -18.96 -11.62 12.41
N ARG A 271 -19.17 -12.94 12.26
CA ARG A 271 -18.84 -13.94 13.29
C ARG A 271 -17.34 -13.92 13.60
N ALA A 272 -16.48 -13.97 12.58
CA ALA A 272 -15.03 -14.02 12.76
C ALA A 272 -14.46 -12.81 13.53
N LEU A 273 -14.95 -11.59 13.28
CA LEU A 273 -14.54 -10.40 14.04
C LEU A 273 -15.15 -10.38 15.45
N GLN A 274 -16.37 -10.90 15.63
CA GLN A 274 -16.99 -11.00 16.96
C GLN A 274 -16.34 -12.08 17.84
N GLU A 275 -15.89 -13.19 17.25
CA GLU A 275 -15.09 -14.23 17.89
C GLU A 275 -13.72 -13.68 18.30
N LEU A 276 -13.01 -12.99 17.39
CA LEU A 276 -11.75 -12.30 17.69
C LEU A 276 -11.91 -11.30 18.86
N HIS A 277 -13.00 -10.52 18.85
CA HIS A 277 -13.32 -9.61 19.95
C HIS A 277 -13.65 -10.31 21.27
N GLN A 278 -13.98 -11.61 21.31
CA GLN A 278 -14.25 -12.35 22.56
C GLN A 278 -13.03 -13.11 23.08
N CYS A 279 -12.13 -13.59 22.22
CA CYS A 279 -10.94 -14.34 22.63
C CYS A 279 -9.87 -13.51 23.37
N GLY A 280 -9.97 -12.17 23.37
CA GLY A 280 -9.12 -11.26 24.15
C GLY A 280 -7.68 -11.08 23.63
N ALA A 281 -7.06 -12.13 23.12
CA ALA A 281 -5.69 -12.18 22.60
C ALA A 281 -5.60 -11.66 21.14
N ALA A 282 -6.15 -10.48 20.88
CA ALA A 282 -6.23 -9.87 19.56
C ALA A 282 -5.53 -8.50 19.53
N GLY A 283 -4.36 -8.44 18.89
CA GLY A 283 -3.71 -7.15 18.60
C GLY A 283 -4.54 -6.31 17.62
N VAL A 284 -4.53 -4.99 17.82
CA VAL A 284 -5.30 -4.00 17.03
C VAL A 284 -5.06 -4.14 15.51
N THR A 285 -3.87 -4.60 15.09
CA THR A 285 -3.54 -4.95 13.70
C THR A 285 -4.49 -6.00 13.11
N ALA A 286 -4.84 -7.05 13.85
CA ALA A 286 -5.72 -8.12 13.40
C ALA A 286 -7.19 -7.63 13.28
N GLU A 287 -7.67 -6.83 14.24
CA GLU A 287 -8.98 -6.17 14.16
C GLU A 287 -9.08 -5.31 12.88
N LEU A 288 -8.03 -4.54 12.55
CA LEU A 288 -7.98 -3.67 11.37
C LEU A 288 -7.93 -4.47 10.04
N GLN A 289 -7.19 -5.58 10.00
CA GLN A 289 -7.14 -6.48 8.83
C GLN A 289 -8.48 -7.19 8.57
N LEU A 290 -9.13 -7.72 9.62
CA LEU A 290 -10.49 -8.27 9.49
C LEU A 290 -11.50 -7.19 9.10
N THR A 291 -11.39 -5.99 9.67
CA THR A 291 -12.26 -4.84 9.33
C THR A 291 -12.14 -4.45 7.85
N SER A 292 -10.92 -4.39 7.29
CA SER A 292 -10.75 -4.17 5.84
C SER A 292 -11.37 -5.31 5.02
N SER A 293 -11.17 -6.56 5.44
CA SER A 293 -11.74 -7.74 4.77
C SER A 293 -13.27 -7.71 4.75
N LEU A 294 -13.90 -7.32 5.86
CA LEU A 294 -15.36 -7.15 5.97
C LEU A 294 -15.90 -6.05 5.05
N LEU A 295 -15.23 -4.90 4.99
CA LEU A 295 -15.65 -3.80 4.11
C LEU A 295 -15.56 -4.19 2.64
N ASN A 296 -14.56 -4.98 2.24
CA ASN A 296 -14.45 -5.52 0.89
C ASN A 296 -15.59 -6.51 0.59
N ALA A 297 -15.85 -7.47 1.49
CA ALA A 297 -16.93 -8.45 1.33
C ALA A 297 -18.32 -7.80 1.24
N PHE A 298 -18.68 -6.97 2.22
CA PHE A 298 -20.00 -6.32 2.26
C PHE A 298 -20.19 -5.30 1.13
N ALA A 299 -19.13 -4.62 0.66
CA ALA A 299 -19.22 -3.75 -0.50
C ALA A 299 -19.51 -4.55 -1.77
N ALA A 300 -18.83 -5.68 -1.99
CA ALA A 300 -19.06 -6.55 -3.13
C ALA A 300 -20.48 -7.16 -3.14
N SER A 301 -21.08 -7.42 -1.98
CA SER A 301 -22.45 -7.94 -1.88
C SER A 301 -23.57 -6.96 -2.27
N VAL A 302 -23.28 -5.65 -2.43
CA VAL A 302 -24.33 -4.63 -2.57
C VAL A 302 -24.03 -3.43 -3.48
N LEU A 303 -22.75 -3.14 -3.79
CA LEU A 303 -22.33 -2.04 -4.66
C LEU A 303 -21.87 -2.55 -6.03
N GLN A 304 -22.09 -1.73 -7.07
CA GLN A 304 -21.46 -1.90 -8.39
C GLN A 304 -19.92 -1.94 -8.24
N PRO A 305 -19.16 -2.74 -9.01
CA PRO A 305 -17.71 -2.89 -8.81
C PRO A 305 -16.91 -1.58 -8.76
N SER A 306 -17.21 -0.61 -9.64
CA SER A 306 -16.58 0.72 -9.65
C SER A 306 -17.03 1.64 -8.51
N ALA A 307 -18.23 1.40 -7.96
CA ALA A 307 -18.70 2.08 -6.76
C ALA A 307 -18.07 1.46 -5.49
N ALA A 308 -17.89 0.14 -5.45
CA ALA A 308 -17.17 -0.56 -4.39
C ALA A 308 -15.71 -0.07 -4.32
N GLU A 309 -14.99 -0.03 -5.45
CA GLU A 309 -13.61 0.50 -5.50
C GLU A 309 -13.53 1.95 -4.98
N ARG A 310 -14.46 2.83 -5.38
CA ARG A 310 -14.55 4.22 -4.87
C ARG A 310 -14.87 4.27 -3.38
N PHE A 311 -15.84 3.48 -2.93
CA PHE A 311 -16.26 3.39 -1.53
C PHE A 311 -15.13 2.90 -0.63
N LEU A 312 -14.37 1.90 -1.07
CA LEU A 312 -13.19 1.41 -0.37
C LEU A 312 -12.11 2.50 -0.28
N ARG A 313 -11.78 3.18 -1.39
CA ARG A 313 -10.76 4.25 -1.39
C ARG A 313 -11.13 5.50 -0.57
N LYS A 314 -12.42 5.87 -0.50
CA LYS A 314 -12.85 7.18 0.05
C LYS A 314 -13.85 7.14 1.21
N ARG A 315 -14.32 5.95 1.62
CA ARG A 315 -15.37 5.75 2.65
C ARG A 315 -16.62 6.62 2.44
N ASP A 316 -16.94 6.85 1.18
CA ASP A 316 -17.94 7.78 0.68
C ASP A 316 -19.37 7.26 0.92
N ALA A 317 -19.91 7.54 2.11
CA ALA A 317 -21.19 7.00 2.58
C ALA A 317 -22.41 7.43 1.75
N ASP A 318 -22.33 8.56 1.01
CA ASP A 318 -23.37 8.99 0.07
C ASP A 318 -23.58 7.96 -1.06
N LEU A 319 -22.56 7.16 -1.40
CA LEU A 319 -22.69 6.05 -2.34
C LEU A 319 -23.71 5.02 -1.89
N LEU A 320 -23.82 4.77 -0.57
CA LEU A 320 -24.77 3.83 0.01
C LEU A 320 -26.22 4.33 -0.07
N GLN A 321 -26.46 5.61 -0.40
CA GLN A 321 -27.82 6.17 -0.51
C GLN A 321 -28.32 6.28 -1.97
N SER A 322 -27.42 6.22 -2.95
CA SER A 322 -27.75 6.40 -4.36
C SER A 322 -28.01 5.06 -5.06
N ARG A 323 -29.26 4.84 -5.51
CA ARG A 323 -29.65 3.66 -6.31
C ARG A 323 -28.81 3.44 -7.58
N LYS A 324 -28.11 4.48 -8.08
CA LYS A 324 -27.21 4.35 -9.25
C LYS A 324 -25.95 3.52 -8.96
N TYR A 325 -25.55 3.41 -7.70
CA TYR A 325 -24.29 2.76 -7.30
C TYR A 325 -24.48 1.39 -6.64
N LEU A 326 -25.74 1.00 -6.39
CA LEU A 326 -26.10 -0.31 -5.85
C LEU A 326 -26.21 -1.36 -6.98
N LEU A 327 -26.09 -2.63 -6.60
CA LEU A 327 -26.48 -3.74 -7.48
C LEU A 327 -28.00 -3.74 -7.72
N PRO A 328 -28.49 -4.23 -8.88
CA PRO A 328 -29.89 -4.63 -9.03
C PRO A 328 -30.29 -5.62 -7.92
N PRO A 329 -31.54 -5.61 -7.42
CA PRO A 329 -31.95 -6.52 -6.34
C PRO A 329 -31.70 -8.00 -6.65
N ALA A 330 -31.81 -8.42 -7.92
CA ALA A 330 -31.54 -9.79 -8.36
C ALA A 330 -30.04 -10.20 -8.38
N GLU A 331 -29.12 -9.23 -8.27
CA GLU A 331 -27.66 -9.45 -8.24
C GLU A 331 -27.09 -9.37 -6.81
N VAL A 332 -27.90 -9.00 -5.81
CA VAL A 332 -27.50 -8.96 -4.39
C VAL A 332 -27.08 -10.36 -3.93
N ALA A 333 -25.96 -10.45 -3.22
CA ALA A 333 -25.40 -11.72 -2.79
C ALA A 333 -26.21 -12.31 -1.60
N VAL A 334 -27.22 -13.13 -1.87
CA VAL A 334 -28.09 -13.71 -0.83
C VAL A 334 -27.64 -15.07 -0.27
N GLY A 335 -26.54 -15.63 -0.78
CA GLY A 335 -26.08 -16.99 -0.46
C GLY A 335 -26.78 -18.08 -1.27
N SER A 336 -26.17 -19.27 -1.37
CA SER A 336 -26.69 -20.38 -2.18
C SER A 336 -28.03 -20.91 -1.67
N GLN A 337 -28.13 -21.23 -0.38
CA GLN A 337 -29.32 -21.84 0.21
C GLN A 337 -30.57 -20.94 0.07
N ALA A 338 -30.44 -19.64 0.35
CA ALA A 338 -31.53 -18.68 0.16
C ALA A 338 -31.87 -18.49 -1.33
N LYS A 339 -30.87 -18.49 -2.23
CA LYS A 339 -31.08 -18.41 -3.69
C LYS A 339 -31.78 -19.64 -4.24
N GLU A 340 -31.48 -20.83 -3.76
CA GLU A 340 -32.17 -22.07 -4.14
C GLU A 340 -33.62 -22.06 -3.62
N PHE A 341 -33.84 -21.64 -2.38
CA PHE A 341 -35.18 -21.53 -1.77
C PHE A 341 -36.08 -20.50 -2.50
N LEU A 342 -35.52 -19.34 -2.89
CA LEU A 342 -36.22 -18.27 -3.65
C LEU A 342 -36.85 -18.74 -4.98
N TRP A 343 -36.32 -19.80 -5.59
CA TRP A 343 -36.73 -20.27 -6.91
C TRP A 343 -37.24 -21.73 -6.92
N ALA A 344 -37.46 -22.33 -5.74
CA ALA A 344 -37.99 -23.68 -5.56
C ALA A 344 -39.52 -23.77 -5.79
N THR A 345 -39.95 -23.49 -7.03
CA THR A 345 -41.34 -23.21 -7.41
C THR A 345 -42.43 -24.29 -7.22
N PRO A 346 -42.17 -25.58 -6.96
CA PRO A 346 -43.23 -26.54 -6.62
C PRO A 346 -43.32 -26.88 -5.11
N VAL A 347 -42.48 -26.30 -4.25
CA VAL A 347 -42.41 -26.63 -2.81
C VAL A 347 -42.62 -25.42 -1.90
N VAL A 348 -42.25 -24.22 -2.36
CA VAL A 348 -42.24 -23.00 -1.53
C VAL A 348 -43.34 -22.04 -2.01
N ASP A 349 -44.31 -21.80 -1.14
CA ASP A 349 -45.35 -20.78 -1.35
C ASP A 349 -44.79 -19.40 -0.99
N LEU A 350 -44.27 -18.71 -2.02
CA LEU A 350 -43.75 -17.33 -2.00
C LEU A 350 -44.15 -16.64 -3.30
N GLY A 351 -44.92 -15.55 -3.22
CA GLY A 351 -45.32 -14.74 -4.36
C GLY A 351 -44.17 -13.97 -5.00
N GLU A 352 -44.42 -13.37 -6.17
CA GLU A 352 -43.43 -12.53 -6.86
C GLU A 352 -43.07 -11.28 -6.04
N GLN A 353 -44.08 -10.66 -5.41
CA GLN A 353 -43.90 -9.49 -4.54
C GLN A 353 -43.01 -9.81 -3.33
N ASP A 354 -43.25 -10.93 -2.66
CA ASP A 354 -42.51 -11.35 -1.47
C ASP A 354 -41.01 -11.54 -1.77
N ARG A 355 -40.70 -12.09 -2.95
CA ARG A 355 -39.32 -12.25 -3.44
C ARG A 355 -38.66 -10.89 -3.72
N ILE A 356 -39.39 -9.95 -4.31
CA ILE A 356 -38.89 -8.59 -4.57
C ILE A 356 -38.62 -7.86 -3.24
N ASP A 357 -39.54 -7.94 -2.28
CA ASP A 357 -39.40 -7.29 -0.99
C ASP A 357 -38.32 -7.94 -0.12
N PHE A 358 -38.14 -9.26 -0.17
CA PHE A 358 -36.98 -9.93 0.41
C PHE A 358 -35.66 -9.41 -0.18
N LEU A 359 -35.53 -9.29 -1.51
CA LEU A 359 -34.31 -8.77 -2.13
C LEU A 359 -34.05 -7.30 -1.76
N ASN A 360 -35.10 -6.50 -1.58
CA ASN A 360 -35.01 -5.14 -1.05
C ASN A 360 -34.58 -5.11 0.43
N ARG A 361 -35.05 -6.04 1.28
CA ARG A 361 -34.59 -6.25 2.66
C ARG A 361 -33.11 -6.63 2.71
N ALA A 362 -32.68 -7.60 1.91
CA ALA A 362 -31.28 -8.03 1.82
C ALA A 362 -30.35 -6.88 1.37
N GLN A 363 -30.77 -6.10 0.37
CA GLN A 363 -30.04 -4.90 -0.06
C GLN A 363 -29.96 -3.83 1.04
N ARG A 364 -31.04 -3.62 1.80
CA ARG A 364 -31.08 -2.67 2.91
C ARG A 364 -30.18 -3.11 4.07
N PHE A 365 -30.20 -4.39 4.44
CA PHE A 365 -29.33 -4.99 5.44
C PHE A 365 -27.85 -4.68 5.15
N TYR A 366 -27.33 -5.02 3.96
CA TYR A 366 -25.93 -4.78 3.63
C TYR A 366 -25.55 -3.30 3.61
N ARG A 367 -26.44 -2.41 3.16
CA ARG A 367 -26.22 -0.96 3.20
C ARG A 367 -26.11 -0.43 4.64
N THR A 368 -26.95 -0.90 5.56
CA THR A 368 -26.91 -0.50 6.96
C THR A 368 -25.70 -1.10 7.70
N VAL A 369 -25.34 -2.35 7.42
CA VAL A 369 -24.09 -2.97 7.90
C VAL A 369 -22.88 -2.13 7.48
N LEU A 370 -22.75 -1.81 6.18
CA LEU A 370 -21.65 -0.96 5.67
C LEU A 370 -21.59 0.42 6.30
N GLY A 371 -22.75 1.07 6.51
CA GLY A 371 -22.81 2.36 7.21
C GLY A 371 -22.23 2.26 8.62
N SER A 372 -22.68 1.28 9.41
CA SER A 372 -22.23 1.07 10.79
C SER A 372 -20.74 0.68 10.88
N LEU A 373 -20.22 -0.09 9.92
CA LEU A 373 -18.79 -0.39 9.82
C LEU A 373 -17.98 0.90 9.54
N VAL A 374 -18.42 1.75 8.61
CA VAL A 374 -17.71 3.00 8.28
C VAL A 374 -17.76 4.02 9.42
N GLU A 375 -18.90 4.19 10.09
CA GLU A 375 -19.04 5.06 11.28
C GLU A 375 -18.13 4.65 12.45
N SER A 376 -17.62 3.42 12.44
CA SER A 376 -16.77 2.84 13.47
C SER A 376 -15.26 2.99 13.17
N ILE A 377 -14.89 3.65 12.07
CA ILE A 377 -13.50 3.76 11.59
C ILE A 377 -13.13 5.24 11.38
N PRO A 378 -11.93 5.70 11.80
CA PRO A 378 -11.47 7.06 11.53
C PRO A 378 -11.41 7.39 10.02
N GLU A 379 -11.99 8.52 9.62
CA GLU A 379 -12.00 9.03 8.24
C GLU A 379 -10.59 9.15 7.61
N LEU A 380 -9.56 9.31 8.43
CA LEU A 380 -8.15 9.42 8.02
C LEU A 380 -7.51 8.06 7.65
N LEU A 381 -8.10 6.93 8.06
CA LEU A 381 -7.56 5.59 7.80
C LEU A 381 -8.17 4.99 6.53
N SER A 382 -7.54 5.30 5.39
CA SER A 382 -7.92 4.71 4.10
C SER A 382 -7.73 3.19 4.07
N ASP A 383 -8.43 2.49 3.17
CA ASP A 383 -8.33 1.04 2.99
C ASP A 383 -6.92 0.53 2.64
N VAL A 384 -6.02 1.41 2.16
CA VAL A 384 -4.59 1.09 1.97
C VAL A 384 -3.85 1.14 3.31
N VAL A 385 -4.12 2.14 4.15
CA VAL A 385 -3.53 2.24 5.49
C VAL A 385 -4.01 1.09 6.37
N LEU A 386 -5.32 0.77 6.38
CA LEU A 386 -5.87 -0.31 7.20
C LEU A 386 -5.28 -1.70 6.89
N ARG A 387 -4.93 -1.99 5.63
CA ARG A 387 -4.24 -3.23 5.26
C ARG A 387 -2.76 -3.22 5.67
N ASN A 388 -2.09 -2.09 5.48
CA ASN A 388 -0.64 -1.99 5.63
C ASN A 388 -0.20 -1.56 7.04
N ILE A 389 -1.13 -1.32 7.97
CA ILE A 389 -0.84 -0.78 9.30
C ILE A 389 0.07 -1.70 10.13
N GLY A 390 -0.06 -3.03 10.00
CA GLY A 390 0.88 -3.99 10.62
C GLY A 390 2.32 -3.75 10.15
N LEU A 391 2.53 -3.72 8.84
CA LEU A 391 3.85 -3.44 8.22
C LEU A 391 4.45 -2.08 8.60
N VAL A 392 3.60 -1.09 8.94
CA VAL A 392 4.03 0.24 9.42
C VAL A 392 4.36 0.26 10.92
N LEU A 393 3.75 -0.63 11.71
CA LEU A 393 3.91 -0.70 13.17
C LEU A 393 4.97 -1.72 13.61
N GLU A 394 5.16 -2.81 12.88
CA GLU A 394 6.13 -3.88 13.15
C GLU A 394 7.58 -3.49 12.83
N HIS A 395 7.83 -2.28 12.29
CA HIS A 395 9.16 -1.80 11.91
C HIS A 395 9.50 -0.39 12.46
N PRO A 396 10.31 -0.29 13.54
CA PRO A 396 10.71 0.99 14.18
C PRO A 396 11.46 1.99 13.30
N LYS A 397 11.79 1.65 12.04
CA LYS A 397 12.56 2.51 11.12
C LYS A 397 11.70 3.45 10.27
N TYR A 398 10.40 3.20 10.12
CA TYR A 398 9.56 3.94 9.15
C TYR A 398 8.72 5.09 9.72
N THR A 399 8.62 5.25 11.04
CA THR A 399 7.86 6.33 11.69
C THR A 399 8.67 7.60 11.97
N SER A 400 9.99 7.61 11.69
CA SER A 400 10.88 8.72 12.04
C SER A 400 10.73 9.96 11.13
N VAL A 401 9.70 10.78 11.39
CA VAL A 401 9.69 12.19 10.96
C VAL A 401 10.74 12.96 11.76
N ARG A 402 12.00 12.80 11.34
CA ARG A 402 13.20 13.27 12.05
C ARG A 402 13.10 14.78 12.31
N ARG A 403 12.90 15.15 13.59
CA ARG A 403 12.87 16.54 14.05
C ARG A 403 14.30 17.10 14.05
N PHE A 404 14.43 18.38 13.71
CA PHE A 404 15.67 19.14 13.84
C PHE A 404 15.53 20.20 14.94
N TYR A 405 16.57 20.35 15.75
CA TYR A 405 16.61 21.10 17.00
C TYR A 405 17.49 22.36 16.90
N SER A 406 17.30 23.29 17.84
CA SER A 406 18.08 24.54 17.87
C SER A 406 19.57 24.26 18.16
N GLY A 407 20.46 24.92 17.43
CA GLY A 407 21.91 24.75 17.51
C GLY A 407 22.46 23.59 16.67
N GLU A 408 21.64 22.74 16.04
CA GLU A 408 22.12 21.62 15.22
C GLU A 408 22.79 22.10 13.91
N LEU A 409 23.86 21.41 13.53
CA LEU A 409 24.48 21.55 12.21
C LEU A 409 23.69 20.76 11.17
N VAL A 410 23.32 21.43 10.09
CA VAL A 410 22.50 20.88 9.00
C VAL A 410 23.08 21.23 7.63
N TRP A 411 22.83 20.36 6.65
CA TRP A 411 22.83 20.75 5.25
C TRP A 411 21.43 21.24 4.88
N VAL A 412 21.34 22.31 4.10
CA VAL A 412 20.09 22.77 3.50
C VAL A 412 20.13 22.53 1.99
N GLN A 413 19.15 21.80 1.47
CA GLN A 413 18.96 21.62 0.03
C GLN A 413 18.35 22.88 -0.59
N VAL A 414 19.17 23.65 -1.30
CA VAL A 414 18.73 24.81 -2.09
C VAL A 414 18.29 24.33 -3.49
N ASP A 415 17.24 24.92 -4.08
CA ASP A 415 16.86 24.60 -5.47
C ASP A 415 17.96 25.04 -6.44
N ARG A 416 18.39 24.14 -7.33
CA ARG A 416 19.43 24.34 -8.37
C ARG A 416 20.83 24.72 -7.86
N PHE A 417 21.12 24.58 -6.57
CA PHE A 417 22.43 24.80 -5.96
C PHE A 417 22.85 23.57 -5.13
N PRO A 418 24.16 23.36 -4.87
CA PRO A 418 24.62 22.30 -3.98
C PRO A 418 24.05 22.46 -2.56
N PRO A 419 23.89 21.37 -1.79
CA PRO A 419 23.52 21.46 -0.37
C PRO A 419 24.54 22.31 0.37
N TRP A 420 24.07 23.36 1.07
CA TRP A 420 24.91 24.35 1.73
C TRP A 420 24.83 24.16 3.26
N PRO A 421 25.95 24.27 4.00
CA PRO A 421 25.92 24.04 5.44
C PRO A 421 25.35 25.24 6.20
N GLY A 422 24.61 24.97 7.27
CA GLY A 422 24.07 25.97 8.19
C GLY A 422 23.91 25.42 9.60
N VAL A 423 23.57 26.31 10.53
CA VAL A 423 23.21 25.99 11.91
C VAL A 423 21.81 26.51 12.20
N ILE A 424 20.97 25.70 12.83
CA ILE A 424 19.63 26.13 13.25
C ILE A 424 19.78 27.11 14.41
N VAL A 425 19.11 28.25 14.33
CA VAL A 425 19.13 29.30 15.37
C VAL A 425 17.73 29.47 15.98
N PRO A 426 17.63 29.89 17.25
CA PRO A 426 16.33 30.18 17.85
C PRO A 426 15.69 31.39 17.15
N ASP A 427 14.37 31.33 16.95
CA ASP A 427 13.60 32.48 16.49
C ASP A 427 13.65 33.61 17.53
N ARG A 428 13.71 34.85 17.06
CA ARG A 428 13.60 36.06 17.89
C ARG A 428 12.18 36.62 17.91
N GLY A 429 11.30 36.12 17.04
CA GLY A 429 9.85 36.29 17.10
C GLY A 429 9.20 35.27 18.04
N ASN A 430 8.02 35.62 18.57
CA ASN A 430 7.33 34.81 19.59
C ASN A 430 6.40 33.73 18.96
N THR A 431 6.77 33.18 17.79
CA THR A 431 5.89 32.37 16.92
C THR A 431 6.64 31.27 16.17
N GLN A 432 6.91 30.14 16.83
CA GLN A 432 7.50 28.98 16.16
C GLN A 432 6.55 28.38 15.09
N HIS A 433 7.00 28.34 13.84
CA HIS A 433 6.26 27.66 12.76
C HIS A 433 6.51 26.13 12.77
N PRO A 434 5.47 25.27 12.77
CA PRO A 434 5.64 23.81 12.89
C PRO A 434 6.51 23.17 11.81
N SER A 435 6.47 23.68 10.58
CA SER A 435 7.10 23.07 9.39
C SER A 435 8.40 23.73 8.95
N TYR A 436 8.89 24.74 9.67
CA TYR A 436 10.06 25.55 9.30
C TYR A 436 11.03 25.71 10.48
N ARG A 437 12.28 26.08 10.18
CA ARG A 437 13.32 26.45 11.14
C ARG A 437 14.07 27.68 10.63
N MET A 438 14.51 28.55 11.53
CA MET A 438 15.45 29.62 11.17
C MET A 438 16.84 29.01 11.07
N VAL A 439 17.52 29.19 9.93
CA VAL A 439 18.88 28.69 9.70
C VAL A 439 19.82 29.86 9.44
N GLN A 440 20.92 29.92 10.18
CA GLN A 440 22.06 30.77 9.86
C GLN A 440 23.00 29.97 8.95
N TRP A 441 23.29 30.49 7.76
CA TRP A 441 24.15 29.81 6.78
C TRP A 441 25.62 30.10 7.07
N PHE A 442 26.50 29.11 6.95
CA PHE A 442 27.94 29.38 6.98
C PHE A 442 28.35 30.15 5.73
N GLY A 443 29.12 31.22 5.89
CA GLY A 443 29.55 32.08 4.78
C GLY A 443 28.48 33.08 4.26
N ARG A 444 27.37 33.29 4.96
CA ARG A 444 26.43 34.40 4.72
C ARG A 444 25.97 35.05 6.03
N GLU A 445 25.71 36.34 6.00
CA GLU A 445 25.37 37.13 7.20
C GLU A 445 23.90 37.01 7.61
N MET A 446 22.98 36.82 6.65
CA MET A 446 21.53 36.79 6.91
C MET A 446 21.00 35.35 7.09
N PRO A 447 20.24 35.07 8.16
CA PRO A 447 19.52 33.80 8.31
C PRO A 447 18.20 33.79 7.50
N SER A 448 17.65 32.60 7.26
CA SER A 448 16.36 32.43 6.56
C SER A 448 15.50 31.29 7.12
N TRP A 449 14.21 31.29 6.76
CA TRP A 449 13.22 30.29 7.18
C TRP A 449 13.19 29.10 6.23
N GLU A 450 13.81 27.99 6.64
CA GLU A 450 13.95 26.78 5.82
C GLU A 450 12.96 25.69 6.22
N ASN A 451 12.40 25.00 5.23
CA ASN A 451 11.41 23.95 5.46
C ASN A 451 12.06 22.67 6.00
N LEU A 452 11.44 22.00 6.98
CA LEU A 452 11.97 20.76 7.55
C LEU A 452 12.29 19.67 6.49
N LYS A 453 11.64 19.70 5.31
CA LYS A 453 11.90 18.75 4.21
C LYS A 453 13.24 18.99 3.48
N VAL A 454 13.73 20.23 3.43
CA VAL A 454 15.01 20.58 2.75
C VAL A 454 16.22 20.43 3.67
N LEU A 455 16.01 20.31 4.98
CA LEU A 455 17.07 20.06 5.96
C LEU A 455 17.54 18.60 5.91
N LYS A 456 18.84 18.39 6.11
CA LYS A 456 19.51 17.09 6.28
C LYS A 456 20.56 17.20 7.40
N PRO A 457 20.87 16.12 8.15
CA PRO A 457 21.88 16.18 9.21
C PRO A 457 23.27 16.46 8.63
N PHE A 458 24.07 17.36 9.23
CA PHE A 458 25.44 17.62 8.75
C PHE A 458 26.34 16.38 8.80
N ALA A 459 26.02 15.44 9.71
CA ALA A 459 26.66 14.13 9.83
C ALA A 459 26.64 13.28 8.54
N ALA A 460 25.65 13.47 7.65
CA ALA A 460 25.59 12.84 6.33
C ALA A 460 26.44 13.63 5.33
N PHE A 461 27.73 13.79 5.66
CA PHE A 461 28.68 14.63 4.91
C PHE A 461 29.00 14.04 3.54
N ASP A 462 29.19 12.71 3.50
CA ASP A 462 29.34 11.87 2.32
C ASP A 462 28.23 12.04 1.27
N GLN A 463 26.98 12.18 1.73
CA GLN A 463 25.79 12.23 0.87
C GLN A 463 25.45 13.63 0.34
N HIS A 464 26.02 14.69 0.93
CA HIS A 464 25.57 16.07 0.71
C HIS A 464 26.70 17.07 0.39
N PHE A 465 27.96 16.74 0.64
CA PHE A 465 29.10 17.53 0.20
C PHE A 465 29.27 17.50 -1.34
N SER A 466 29.25 18.66 -1.97
CA SER A 466 29.48 18.78 -3.42
C SER A 466 30.96 18.97 -3.76
N VAL A 467 31.64 17.89 -4.17
CA VAL A 467 33.05 17.90 -4.61
C VAL A 467 33.27 18.93 -5.73
N SER A 468 32.42 18.91 -6.76
CA SER A 468 32.54 19.81 -7.92
C SER A 468 32.32 21.28 -7.57
N SER A 469 31.45 21.57 -6.59
CA SER A 469 31.28 22.94 -6.08
C SER A 469 32.42 23.36 -5.16
N PHE A 470 33.00 22.44 -4.39
CA PHE A 470 34.15 22.73 -3.52
C PHE A 470 35.42 23.08 -4.30
N SER A 471 35.66 22.42 -5.44
CA SER A 471 36.80 22.72 -6.31
C SER A 471 36.69 24.04 -7.09
N VAL A 472 35.48 24.57 -7.31
CA VAL A 472 35.24 25.69 -8.26
C VAL A 472 34.63 26.93 -7.59
N VAL A 473 33.90 26.79 -6.49
CA VAL A 473 33.15 27.88 -5.84
C VAL A 473 33.79 28.23 -4.50
N ALA A 474 34.64 29.28 -4.49
CA ALA A 474 35.39 29.69 -3.30
C ALA A 474 34.53 29.99 -2.07
N SER A 475 33.32 30.54 -2.26
CA SER A 475 32.37 30.77 -1.16
C SER A 475 31.79 29.47 -0.57
N TYR A 476 31.69 28.40 -1.36
CA TYR A 476 31.30 27.07 -0.89
C TYR A 476 32.46 26.40 -0.12
N LYS A 477 33.69 26.48 -0.65
CA LYS A 477 34.91 26.04 0.06
C LYS A 477 35.01 26.70 1.44
N ASN A 478 34.80 28.02 1.51
CA ASN A 478 34.81 28.77 2.78
C ASN A 478 33.66 28.37 3.71
N ALA A 479 32.44 28.20 3.20
CA ALA A 479 31.28 27.79 4.01
C ALA A 479 31.46 26.40 4.63
N VAL A 480 31.97 25.43 3.87
CA VAL A 480 32.25 24.08 4.38
C VAL A 480 33.41 24.10 5.38
N SER A 481 34.46 24.88 5.13
CA SER A 481 35.59 25.05 6.07
C SER A 481 35.11 25.56 7.44
N LEU A 482 34.28 26.61 7.47
CA LEU A 482 33.70 27.14 8.71
C LEU A 482 32.80 26.12 9.44
N ALA A 483 31.96 25.39 8.69
CA ALA A 483 31.10 24.35 9.26
C ALA A 483 31.91 23.17 9.86
N LEU A 484 33.02 22.81 9.22
CA LEU A 484 33.96 21.79 9.72
C LEU A 484 34.75 22.28 10.94
N GLN A 485 35.06 23.58 11.05
CA GLN A 485 35.70 24.16 12.24
C GLN A 485 34.76 24.11 13.46
N GLU A 486 33.49 24.48 13.28
CA GLU A 486 32.45 24.35 14.30
C GLU A 486 32.20 22.88 14.69
N ALA A 487 32.16 21.96 13.73
CA ALA A 487 32.08 20.52 13.97
C ALA A 487 33.28 19.99 14.78
N ALA A 488 34.51 20.39 14.41
CA ALA A 488 35.71 20.00 15.12
C ALA A 488 35.76 20.53 16.56
N LEU A 489 35.29 21.77 16.78
CA LEU A 489 35.17 22.37 18.11
C LEU A 489 34.24 21.56 19.01
N ARG A 490 33.03 21.21 18.53
CA ARG A 490 32.05 20.38 19.28
C ARG A 490 32.58 18.98 19.57
N CYS A 491 33.17 18.32 18.57
CA CYS A 491 33.80 17.01 18.72
C CYS A 491 35.10 17.03 19.56
N LYS A 492 35.59 18.22 19.96
CA LYS A 492 36.90 18.45 20.62
C LYS A 492 38.09 17.90 19.81
N LYS A 493 37.93 17.80 18.49
CA LYS A 493 38.90 17.24 17.55
C LYS A 493 40.03 18.23 17.31
N LYS A 494 41.26 17.80 17.58
CA LYS A 494 42.49 18.51 17.20
C LYS A 494 43.08 17.88 15.92
N PHE A 495 43.74 18.72 15.13
CA PHE A 495 44.48 18.38 13.92
C PHE A 495 45.96 18.71 14.11
N SER A 496 46.84 18.07 13.34
CA SER A 496 48.30 18.10 13.57
C SER A 496 49.08 19.06 12.66
N ALA A 497 48.41 19.72 11.71
CA ALA A 497 49.03 20.70 10.82
C ALA A 497 49.57 21.94 11.57
N HIS A 498 50.60 22.59 10.99
CA HIS A 498 51.12 23.86 11.49
C HIS A 498 50.07 24.98 11.27
N PRO A 499 49.88 25.95 12.18
CA PRO A 499 48.77 26.93 12.12
C PRO A 499 48.71 27.85 10.89
N GLU A 500 49.72 27.80 10.01
CA GLU A 500 49.85 28.65 8.84
C GLU A 500 49.44 27.94 7.53
N ASP A 501 49.47 26.60 7.47
CA ASP A 501 48.98 25.85 6.29
C ASP A 501 47.50 25.49 6.42
N LYS A 502 46.67 26.33 5.81
CA LYS A 502 45.20 26.23 5.87
C LYS A 502 44.63 25.18 4.92
N ASP A 503 45.35 24.80 3.86
CA ASP A 503 44.88 23.83 2.88
C ASP A 503 45.23 22.39 3.31
N GLU A 504 46.38 22.17 3.96
CA GLU A 504 46.66 20.90 4.63
C GLU A 504 45.66 20.65 5.76
N GLN A 505 45.43 21.66 6.62
CA GLN A 505 44.47 21.54 7.73
C GLN A 505 43.04 21.24 7.21
N LEU A 506 42.58 21.94 6.18
CA LEU A 506 41.26 21.69 5.59
C LEU A 506 41.14 20.30 4.95
N THR A 507 42.23 19.77 4.39
CA THR A 507 42.27 18.40 3.86
C THR A 507 42.10 17.37 5.00
N GLN A 508 42.85 17.50 6.09
CA GLN A 508 42.70 16.64 7.28
C GLN A 508 41.28 16.71 7.89
N MET A 509 40.60 17.85 7.77
CA MET A 509 39.22 18.05 8.23
C MET A 509 38.18 17.37 7.33
N LEU A 510 38.41 17.34 6.01
CA LEU A 510 37.56 16.62 5.06
C LEU A 510 37.66 15.10 5.25
N ASP A 511 38.88 14.56 5.33
CA ASP A 511 39.10 13.12 5.53
C ASP A 511 38.45 12.64 6.85
N TRP A 512 38.50 13.48 7.89
CA TRP A 512 37.82 13.21 9.16
C TRP A 512 36.28 13.21 9.05
N ALA A 513 35.71 14.10 8.23
CA ALA A 513 34.27 14.17 8.00
C ALA A 513 33.76 13.00 7.14
N PHE A 514 34.46 12.66 6.05
CA PHE A 514 34.18 11.45 5.25
C PHE A 514 34.40 10.16 6.07
N GLY A 515 35.34 10.15 7.01
CA GLY A 515 35.52 9.11 8.02
C GLY A 515 34.41 9.04 9.09
N GLY A 516 33.33 9.81 8.94
CA GLY A 516 32.17 9.80 9.84
C GLY A 516 32.41 10.44 11.20
N PHE A 517 33.26 11.48 11.26
CA PHE A 517 33.55 12.29 12.47
C PHE A 517 34.12 11.50 13.66
N ARG A 518 34.76 10.35 13.40
CA ARG A 518 35.32 9.45 14.45
C ARG A 518 36.44 10.13 15.27
N PRO A 519 36.61 9.80 16.56
CA PRO A 519 35.89 8.77 17.32
C PRO A 519 34.50 9.19 17.79
N SER A 520 34.24 10.49 17.96
CA SER A 520 33.00 11.02 18.55
C SER A 520 31.74 10.77 17.72
N GLY A 521 31.90 10.57 16.40
CA GLY A 521 30.80 10.23 15.50
C GLY A 521 29.78 11.36 15.32
N PRO A 522 28.60 11.05 14.75
CA PRO A 522 27.49 12.00 14.61
C PRO A 522 27.06 12.65 15.93
N ASP A 523 27.14 11.92 17.04
CA ASP A 523 26.78 12.43 18.37
C ASP A 523 27.69 13.56 18.86
N GLY A 524 28.96 13.58 18.43
CA GLY A 524 29.89 14.67 18.72
C GLY A 524 29.54 16.01 18.06
N LEU A 525 28.58 16.04 17.11
CA LEU A 525 28.12 17.25 16.42
C LEU A 525 26.94 17.94 17.13
N LYS A 526 26.37 17.29 18.17
CA LYS A 526 25.24 17.82 18.96
C LYS A 526 25.60 19.18 19.59
N PRO A 527 24.62 20.06 19.87
CA PRO A 527 24.90 21.38 20.45
C PRO A 527 25.47 21.25 21.87
N THR A 528 26.60 21.88 22.14
CA THR A 528 27.16 21.95 23.51
C THR A 528 26.35 22.89 24.38
N ALA A 529 25.71 22.35 25.42
CA ALA A 529 24.79 23.07 26.29
C ALA A 529 25.47 23.98 27.33
N SER A 530 26.09 25.08 26.88
CA SER A 530 26.34 26.28 27.71
C SER A 530 26.93 27.46 26.91
N LEU A 531 26.09 28.44 26.55
CA LEU A 531 26.55 29.77 26.10
C LEU A 531 25.53 30.88 26.43
N ASN A 532 25.17 31.00 27.71
CA ASN A 532 24.47 32.18 28.25
C ASN A 532 25.43 32.96 29.17
N GLY A 533 25.65 34.24 28.87
CA GLY A 533 26.26 35.18 29.82
C GLY A 533 27.75 35.51 29.62
N THR A 534 28.01 36.50 28.76
CA THR A 534 28.97 37.62 28.95
C THR A 534 30.40 37.37 29.47
N ASN A 535 31.35 38.00 28.78
CA ASN A 535 32.38 38.77 29.49
C ASN A 535 32.76 40.04 28.69
N ILE A 536 33.28 41.06 29.38
CA ILE A 536 33.70 42.38 28.85
C ILE A 536 32.55 43.24 28.26
N CYS A 537 31.91 44.04 29.13
CA CYS A 537 31.73 45.47 28.81
C CYS A 537 33.00 46.23 29.21
N PRO A 538 33.13 47.50 28.80
CA PRO A 538 33.26 48.51 29.86
C PRO A 538 32.34 49.74 29.69
N LEU A 539 32.12 50.41 30.83
CA LEU A 539 31.61 51.78 31.05
C LEU A 539 30.09 52.06 31.20
N SER A 540 29.84 52.90 32.22
CA SER A 540 28.68 53.79 32.47
C SER A 540 27.27 53.19 32.76
N ASN A 541 27.11 52.76 34.01
CA ASN A 541 26.26 53.40 35.05
C ASN A 541 24.78 53.80 34.77
N ASN A 542 23.96 53.47 35.79
CA ASN A 542 22.77 54.20 36.29
C ASN A 542 21.47 54.19 35.43
N SER A 543 20.26 54.20 36.02
CA SER A 543 19.85 53.89 37.40
C SER A 543 18.32 53.75 37.55
N VAL A 544 17.87 52.73 38.30
CA VAL A 544 16.85 52.81 39.38
C VAL A 544 15.43 53.40 39.07
N LYS A 545 14.43 52.50 39.22
CA LYS A 545 13.03 52.69 39.69
C LYS A 545 11.87 53.14 38.75
N MET A 546 10.72 52.57 39.15
CA MET A 546 9.36 53.13 39.27
C MET A 546 8.33 52.65 38.23
N ARG A 547 7.12 52.37 38.73
CA ARG A 547 5.89 52.26 37.93
C ARG A 547 5.40 53.67 37.61
N GLU A 548 4.88 53.87 36.40
CA GLU A 548 3.67 54.68 36.24
C GLU A 548 2.91 54.30 34.96
N VAL A 549 1.59 54.48 34.97
CA VAL A 549 0.73 54.31 33.79
C VAL A 549 0.01 55.63 33.56
N VAL A 550 0.47 56.40 32.57
CA VAL A 550 -0.22 57.59 32.09
C VAL A 550 -0.23 57.57 30.57
N VAL A 551 -1.42 57.61 30.00
CA VAL A 551 -1.64 57.84 28.56
C VAL A 551 -1.73 59.36 28.35
N SER A 552 -1.14 59.86 27.26
CA SER A 552 -1.58 61.13 26.69
C SER A 552 -1.78 61.01 25.19
N LEU A 553 -2.80 61.71 24.70
CA LEU A 553 -3.34 61.65 23.34
C LEU A 553 -2.99 62.94 22.58
N ASN A 554 -3.42 63.02 21.31
CA ASN A 554 -3.44 64.22 20.46
C ASN A 554 -2.05 64.62 19.89
N ARG A 555 -1.90 65.22 18.70
CA ARG A 555 -2.80 65.68 17.60
C ARG A 555 -1.87 66.06 16.41
N LEU A 556 -2.25 66.25 15.13
CA LEU A 556 -3.49 66.14 14.34
C LEU A 556 -3.14 65.27 13.10
N SER A 557 -3.99 64.48 12.42
CA SER A 557 -5.44 64.49 12.13
C SER A 557 -5.91 65.48 11.04
N THR A 558 -6.26 64.95 9.87
CA THR A 558 -7.43 65.42 9.10
C THR A 558 -8.43 64.26 8.99
N SER A 559 -9.69 64.54 9.32
CA SER A 559 -10.83 63.61 9.31
C SER A 559 -11.33 63.36 7.87
N PHE A 560 -11.92 62.22 7.50
CA PHE A 560 -12.91 61.35 8.15
C PHE A 560 -14.34 61.93 8.16
N VAL A 561 -15.06 61.70 7.05
CA VAL A 561 -16.53 61.75 6.89
C VAL A 561 -16.88 60.76 5.77
N GLU A 562 -17.82 59.82 5.86
CA GLU A 562 -18.44 59.17 7.02
C GLU A 562 -18.97 57.78 6.59
N LYS A 563 -19.29 56.90 7.55
CA LYS A 563 -20.30 55.81 7.49
C LYS A 563 -20.53 55.07 6.14
N PHE A 564 -20.26 53.75 6.12
CA PHE A 564 -21.33 52.80 6.46
C PHE A 564 -20.84 51.40 6.92
N SER A 565 -21.71 50.75 7.69
CA SER A 565 -21.64 49.37 8.20
C SER A 565 -21.50 48.31 7.09
N ARG A 566 -20.63 47.30 7.22
CA ARG A 566 -20.76 45.98 7.93
C ARG A 566 -21.66 44.95 7.22
N GLU A 567 -21.39 43.67 7.54
CA GLU A 567 -22.10 42.46 7.09
C GLU A 567 -21.85 42.16 5.59
N VAL A 568 -21.92 40.91 5.10
CA VAL A 568 -22.63 39.72 5.58
C VAL A 568 -21.69 38.50 5.74
N MET A 569 -22.00 37.66 6.73
CA MET A 569 -21.44 36.30 6.85
C MET A 569 -22.58 35.28 6.59
N LYS A 570 -22.22 34.10 6.04
CA LYS A 570 -23.05 32.88 5.82
C LYS A 570 -23.83 32.76 4.49
N THR A 571 -23.78 31.53 3.96
CA THR A 571 -24.62 30.85 2.95
C THR A 571 -25.96 30.38 3.60
N PRO A 572 -27.04 29.87 2.90
CA PRO A 572 -26.98 28.94 1.74
C PRO A 572 -28.16 28.84 0.72
N ARG A 573 -27.91 28.05 -0.35
CA ARG A 573 -28.81 27.18 -1.17
C ARG A 573 -30.30 27.56 -1.44
N GLY A 574 -30.60 27.92 -2.71
CA GLY A 574 -31.33 27.00 -3.62
C GLY A 574 -32.79 27.31 -4.08
N ARG A 575 -33.15 26.73 -5.25
CA ARG A 575 -34.43 26.80 -6.05
C ARG A 575 -34.65 28.12 -6.84
N GLY A 576 -35.13 28.15 -8.09
CA GLY A 576 -35.24 27.08 -9.11
C GLY A 576 -36.16 27.37 -10.34
N ARG A 577 -35.69 27.02 -11.56
CA ARG A 577 -36.40 26.79 -12.86
C ARG A 577 -36.86 27.96 -13.79
N ARG A 578 -36.53 27.78 -15.09
CA ARG A 578 -37.25 28.07 -16.37
C ARG A 578 -37.18 29.44 -17.10
N ALA A 579 -36.47 29.40 -18.26
CA ALA A 579 -36.78 30.03 -19.59
C ALA A 579 -36.72 31.59 -19.72
N ARG A 580 -36.69 32.23 -20.91
CA ARG A 580 -36.97 31.80 -22.31
C ARG A 580 -36.37 32.75 -23.40
N GLY A 581 -35.60 32.24 -24.39
CA GLY A 581 -35.35 32.89 -25.71
C GLY A 581 -34.30 34.04 -25.79
N ARG A 582 -33.94 34.59 -26.97
CA ARG A 582 -34.22 34.19 -28.39
C ARG A 582 -33.35 34.98 -29.42
N TRP A 583 -33.04 34.35 -30.59
CA TRP A 583 -32.36 34.89 -31.81
C TRP A 583 -30.86 35.28 -31.64
N VAL A 584 -29.90 35.12 -32.58
CA VAL A 584 -29.81 34.85 -34.06
C VAL A 584 -29.70 36.10 -34.94
N SER A 585 -28.83 36.01 -35.97
CA SER A 585 -28.23 37.07 -36.82
C SER A 585 -27.10 37.84 -36.10
N GLU A 586 -26.01 38.26 -36.77
CA GLU A 586 -25.73 38.35 -38.22
C GLU A 586 -24.59 37.42 -38.68
N ILE A 587 -24.63 36.96 -39.93
CA ILE A 587 -23.51 36.34 -40.67
C ILE A 587 -23.23 37.18 -41.92
N GLU A 588 -21.99 37.15 -42.42
CA GLU A 588 -21.51 37.73 -43.68
C GLU A 588 -21.48 39.27 -43.80
N LYS A 589 -20.26 39.80 -43.90
CA LYS A 589 -19.86 40.63 -45.06
C LYS A 589 -18.35 40.67 -45.26
N GLN A 590 -17.91 40.03 -46.34
CA GLN A 590 -16.71 40.31 -47.15
C GLN A 590 -15.31 40.15 -46.47
N GLY A 591 -14.27 39.59 -47.10
CA GLY A 591 -14.25 38.71 -48.29
C GLY A 591 -13.23 39.10 -49.36
N LYS A 592 -12.16 38.26 -49.48
CA LYS A 592 -11.15 38.19 -50.56
C LYS A 592 -10.14 39.34 -50.65
N GLY A 593 -8.94 39.00 -51.15
CA GLY A 593 -7.96 39.94 -51.69
C GLY A 593 -6.62 39.91 -50.97
N GLY A 594 -5.59 39.39 -51.64
CA GLY A 594 -4.19 39.65 -51.33
C GLY A 594 -3.42 39.81 -52.63
N TRP A 595 -2.45 40.73 -52.64
CA TRP A 595 -1.26 40.78 -53.50
C TRP A 595 -0.25 41.74 -52.84
N GLU A 596 0.97 41.77 -53.36
CA GLU A 596 2.19 42.19 -52.66
C GLU A 596 2.51 43.71 -52.74
N LEU A 597 3.49 44.14 -51.92
CA LEU A 597 4.58 45.13 -52.15
C LEU A 597 4.37 46.29 -53.18
N VAL A 598 4.72 47.56 -52.93
CA VAL A 598 5.54 48.25 -51.89
C VAL A 598 4.77 49.52 -51.40
N VAL A 599 5.26 50.62 -50.78
CA VAL A 599 6.56 51.30 -50.58
C VAL A 599 6.64 51.89 -49.15
N GLU A 600 7.86 51.91 -48.57
CA GLU A 600 8.47 52.67 -47.45
C GLU A 600 7.69 53.58 -46.45
N ASN A 601 8.33 53.72 -45.26
CA ASN A 601 8.37 54.91 -44.38
C ASN A 601 7.14 55.32 -43.52
N VAL A 602 6.87 54.55 -42.46
CA VAL A 602 6.82 55.10 -41.08
C VAL A 602 7.53 54.13 -40.12
N ILE A 603 8.47 54.62 -39.30
CA ILE A 603 9.28 53.79 -38.38
C ILE A 603 8.81 53.99 -36.93
N GLY A 604 8.60 52.88 -36.20
CA GLY A 604 8.32 52.84 -34.77
C GLY A 604 6.92 53.34 -34.38
N THR A 605 6.04 52.56 -33.75
CA THR A 605 6.33 51.60 -32.66
C THR A 605 5.44 50.35 -32.67
N GLN A 606 4.33 50.32 -33.41
CA GLN A 606 3.33 49.24 -33.32
C GLN A 606 3.75 47.90 -33.97
N PHE A 607 4.62 47.91 -34.98
CA PHE A 607 5.11 46.67 -35.60
C PHE A 607 5.92 45.82 -34.60
N CYS A 608 6.65 46.48 -33.69
CA CYS A 608 7.37 45.82 -32.60
C CYS A 608 6.40 45.11 -31.64
N VAL A 609 5.23 45.69 -31.35
CA VAL A 609 4.24 45.06 -30.46
C VAL A 609 3.64 43.80 -31.10
N PHE A 610 3.28 43.82 -32.39
CA PHE A 610 2.68 42.64 -33.01
C PHE A 610 3.70 41.51 -33.22
N VAL A 611 4.93 41.85 -33.63
CA VAL A 611 6.03 40.86 -33.75
C VAL A 611 6.46 40.34 -32.39
N CYS A 612 6.59 41.18 -31.35
CA CYS A 612 6.88 40.72 -29.99
C CYS A 612 5.72 39.97 -29.34
N VAL A 613 4.45 40.24 -29.65
CA VAL A 613 3.33 39.42 -29.15
C VAL A 613 3.31 38.07 -29.86
N PHE A 614 3.55 38.00 -31.18
CA PHE A 614 3.61 36.72 -31.88
C PHE A 614 4.86 35.92 -31.50
N LEU A 615 6.05 36.54 -31.39
CA LEU A 615 7.23 35.87 -30.84
C LEU A 615 7.08 35.53 -29.36
N CYS A 616 6.50 36.39 -28.51
CA CYS A 616 6.26 36.00 -27.12
C CYS A 616 5.24 34.86 -27.04
N ILE A 617 4.22 34.78 -27.90
CA ILE A 617 3.33 33.61 -27.93
C ILE A 617 4.08 32.37 -28.44
N PHE A 618 4.92 32.48 -29.46
CA PHE A 618 5.69 31.35 -29.99
C PHE A 618 6.78 30.86 -29.01
N LEU A 619 7.48 31.79 -28.33
CA LEU A 619 8.43 31.50 -27.25
C LEU A 619 7.72 31.06 -25.97
N LEU A 620 6.53 31.57 -25.64
CA LEU A 620 5.74 31.07 -24.50
C LEU A 620 5.23 29.66 -24.78
N LEU A 621 4.83 29.31 -26.02
CA LEU A 621 4.58 27.91 -26.36
C LEU A 621 5.88 27.09 -26.21
N HIS A 622 7.00 27.53 -26.77
CA HIS A 622 8.28 26.82 -26.67
C HIS A 622 8.84 26.68 -25.24
N LEU A 623 8.59 27.63 -24.33
CA LEU A 623 9.02 27.56 -22.93
C LEU A 623 7.99 26.86 -22.03
N CYS A 624 6.69 27.11 -22.21
CA CYS A 624 5.63 26.47 -21.40
C CYS A 624 5.43 24.99 -21.73
N LEU A 625 5.81 24.51 -22.92
CA LEU A 625 5.87 23.08 -23.25
C LEU A 625 6.88 22.30 -22.39
N VAL A 626 7.83 22.97 -21.74
CA VAL A 626 8.79 22.37 -20.79
C VAL A 626 8.32 22.53 -19.33
N SER A 627 7.10 23.04 -19.10
CA SER A 627 6.44 22.95 -17.79
C SER A 627 5.86 21.55 -17.57
N ALA A 628 5.83 21.08 -16.33
CA ALA A 628 5.33 19.73 -15.98
C ALA A 628 3.81 19.54 -16.20
N GLY A 629 3.09 20.57 -16.64
CA GLY A 629 1.63 20.61 -16.69
C GLY A 629 0.97 19.88 -17.85
N TYR A 630 1.71 19.32 -18.82
CA TYR A 630 1.14 18.69 -20.02
C TYR A 630 1.67 17.28 -20.31
N CYS A 631 0.80 16.45 -20.88
CA CYS A 631 1.11 15.09 -21.33
C CYS A 631 1.92 15.11 -22.64
N LEU A 632 3.16 14.61 -22.62
CA LEU A 632 4.04 14.56 -23.80
C LEU A 632 3.47 13.75 -24.97
N CYS A 633 2.58 12.79 -24.70
CA CYS A 633 2.04 11.88 -25.72
C CYS A 633 0.78 12.40 -26.43
N CYS A 634 0.04 13.34 -25.81
CA CYS A 634 -1.26 13.80 -26.36
C CYS A 634 -1.69 15.23 -25.97
N GLY A 635 -0.82 16.04 -25.37
CA GLY A 635 -1.03 17.47 -25.12
C GLY A 635 -2.03 17.84 -24.01
N THR A 636 -2.77 16.90 -23.41
CA THR A 636 -3.69 17.23 -22.30
C THR A 636 -2.96 17.69 -21.05
N ASP A 637 -3.57 18.65 -20.37
CA ASP A 637 -3.22 19.19 -19.05
C ASP A 637 -3.50 18.23 -17.88
N ASN A 638 -4.37 17.23 -18.07
CA ASN A 638 -4.76 16.27 -17.03
C ASN A 638 -3.67 15.20 -16.79
N VAL A 639 -2.55 15.61 -16.18
CA VAL A 639 -1.37 14.79 -15.91
C VAL A 639 -1.48 13.99 -14.61
N GLU A 640 -0.91 12.79 -14.62
CA GLU A 640 -1.06 11.74 -13.59
C GLU A 640 0.32 11.27 -13.06
N ILE A 641 1.33 11.15 -13.94
CA ILE A 641 2.73 10.87 -13.57
C ILE A 641 3.70 11.66 -14.45
N PHE A 642 4.97 11.72 -14.03
CA PHE A 642 6.06 12.11 -14.91
C PHE A 642 6.34 11.04 -15.97
N HIS A 643 6.68 11.46 -17.20
CA HIS A 643 7.09 10.53 -18.25
C HIS A 643 8.43 9.86 -17.87
N PRO A 644 8.56 8.51 -17.84
CA PRO A 644 9.75 7.85 -17.32
C PRO A 644 11.05 8.14 -18.09
N LEU A 645 10.98 8.25 -19.42
CA LEU A 645 12.16 8.43 -20.28
C LEU A 645 12.59 9.88 -20.56
N PHE A 646 11.66 10.84 -20.56
CA PHE A 646 11.90 12.23 -21.00
C PHE A 646 11.32 13.24 -19.99
N LYS A 647 11.87 14.46 -19.93
CA LYS A 647 11.41 15.54 -19.05
C LYS A 647 10.05 16.05 -19.55
N GLY A 648 9.03 15.96 -18.69
CA GLY A 648 7.61 16.11 -19.03
C GLY A 648 6.75 15.04 -18.35
N SER A 649 5.47 14.96 -18.69
CA SER A 649 4.44 14.20 -17.95
C SER A 649 3.58 13.29 -18.84
N LEU A 650 2.75 12.44 -18.21
CA LEU A 650 1.77 11.54 -18.83
C LEU A 650 0.41 11.68 -18.15
N CYS A 651 -0.68 11.70 -18.92
CA CYS A 651 -2.03 11.50 -18.41
C CYS A 651 -2.33 10.01 -18.17
N LEU A 652 -3.38 9.71 -17.39
CA LEU A 652 -3.76 8.32 -17.04
C LEU A 652 -3.91 7.40 -18.27
N LYS A 653 -4.53 7.87 -19.37
CA LYS A 653 -4.66 7.07 -20.61
C LYS A 653 -3.29 6.72 -21.21
N CYS A 654 -2.36 7.68 -21.23
CA CYS A 654 -1.03 7.47 -21.82
C CYS A 654 -0.11 6.67 -20.90
N LYS A 655 -0.23 6.81 -19.58
CA LYS A 655 0.39 5.94 -18.57
C LYS A 655 0.00 4.47 -18.76
N ASN A 656 -1.29 4.19 -18.97
CA ASN A 656 -1.78 2.84 -19.19
C ASN A 656 -1.26 2.29 -20.53
N ASN A 657 -1.42 3.05 -21.63
CA ASN A 657 -0.91 2.65 -22.95
C ASN A 657 0.61 2.36 -22.92
N PHE A 658 1.41 3.22 -22.29
CA PHE A 658 2.85 3.04 -22.12
C PHE A 658 3.18 1.74 -21.36
N THR A 659 2.42 1.41 -20.32
CA THR A 659 2.56 0.17 -19.55
C THR A 659 2.19 -1.09 -20.37
N GLU A 660 1.24 -0.97 -21.30
CA GLU A 660 0.78 -2.07 -22.16
C GLU A 660 1.68 -2.33 -23.39
N THR A 661 2.48 -1.35 -23.81
CA THR A 661 3.13 -1.35 -25.14
C THR A 661 4.64 -1.15 -25.14
N LEU A 662 5.26 -0.54 -24.12
CA LEU A 662 6.70 -0.25 -24.11
C LEU A 662 7.57 -1.49 -24.36
N PHE A 663 7.16 -2.66 -23.85
CA PHE A 663 7.85 -3.94 -24.03
C PHE A 663 7.13 -4.85 -25.04
N ARG A 664 6.66 -4.28 -26.15
CA ARG A 664 6.30 -5.03 -27.37
C ARG A 664 7.34 -4.80 -28.44
N TYR A 665 7.58 -5.84 -29.23
CA TYR A 665 8.59 -5.89 -30.27
C TYR A 665 8.02 -6.62 -31.49
N ASP A 666 8.40 -6.18 -32.68
CA ASP A 666 8.01 -6.78 -33.95
C ASP A 666 9.09 -7.78 -34.45
N GLU A 667 8.90 -8.35 -35.66
CA GLU A 667 9.77 -9.40 -36.21
C GLU A 667 11.23 -8.97 -36.42
N ASP A 668 11.47 -7.67 -36.59
CA ASP A 668 12.79 -7.06 -36.75
C ASP A 668 13.53 -6.87 -35.41
N GLY A 669 12.87 -7.18 -34.28
CA GLY A 669 13.40 -6.98 -32.93
C GLY A 669 13.33 -5.53 -32.43
N TYR A 670 12.68 -4.61 -33.15
CA TYR A 670 12.44 -3.23 -32.72
C TYR A 670 11.08 -3.07 -32.03
N GLN A 671 10.94 -2.00 -31.24
CA GLN A 671 9.70 -1.67 -30.55
C GLN A 671 8.59 -1.31 -31.54
N SER A 672 7.45 -2.02 -31.45
CA SER A 672 6.28 -1.87 -32.32
C SER A 672 5.63 -0.47 -32.33
N TYR A 673 6.00 0.38 -31.37
CA TYR A 673 5.44 1.71 -31.18
C TYR A 673 6.52 2.70 -30.71
N CYS A 674 6.31 3.99 -31.02
CA CYS A 674 7.21 5.07 -30.66
C CYS A 674 7.54 5.10 -29.16
N THR A 675 8.84 5.17 -28.84
CA THR A 675 9.42 5.26 -27.49
C THR A 675 8.83 6.39 -26.62
N ILE A 676 8.27 7.44 -27.24
CA ILE A 676 7.68 8.61 -26.55
C ILE A 676 6.18 8.42 -26.36
N CYS A 677 5.39 8.38 -27.45
CA CYS A 677 3.93 8.39 -27.33
C CYS A 677 3.29 7.00 -27.16
N CYS A 678 4.03 5.92 -27.45
CA CYS A 678 3.50 4.57 -27.56
C CYS A 678 2.35 4.46 -28.60
N TYR A 679 2.45 5.25 -29.66
CA TYR A 679 1.65 5.21 -30.90
C TYR A 679 2.60 5.41 -32.09
N GLY A 680 2.05 5.81 -33.25
CA GLY A 680 2.77 6.04 -34.50
C GLY A 680 2.36 5.03 -35.57
N LEU A 681 2.08 5.52 -36.77
CA LEU A 681 1.85 4.66 -37.96
C LEU A 681 3.12 4.51 -38.80
N GLU A 682 3.96 5.55 -38.83
CA GLU A 682 5.32 5.49 -39.37
C GLU A 682 6.32 5.84 -38.26
N VAL A 683 7.42 5.11 -38.18
CA VAL A 683 8.51 5.28 -37.20
C VAL A 683 9.88 5.17 -37.87
N ILE A 684 10.88 5.81 -37.28
CA ILE A 684 12.29 5.62 -37.62
C ILE A 684 12.98 4.81 -36.52
N LEU A 685 13.84 3.88 -36.93
CA LEU A 685 14.53 2.92 -36.07
C LEU A 685 15.92 3.42 -35.66
N CYS A 686 16.36 3.04 -34.46
CA CYS A 686 17.68 3.41 -33.93
C CYS A 686 18.78 2.45 -34.43
N GLY A 687 19.61 2.90 -35.37
CA GLY A 687 20.76 2.13 -35.88
C GLY A 687 21.93 1.92 -34.89
N ASN A 688 21.72 2.14 -33.59
CA ASN A 688 22.72 1.80 -32.58
C ASN A 688 22.64 0.31 -32.23
N ASN A 689 23.79 -0.38 -32.24
CA ASN A 689 23.86 -1.79 -31.88
C ASN A 689 23.18 -2.08 -30.52
N SER A 690 22.38 -3.16 -30.50
CA SER A 690 21.59 -3.59 -29.33
C SER A 690 20.51 -2.59 -28.85
N CYS A 691 20.12 -1.60 -29.68
CA CYS A 691 19.08 -0.62 -29.37
C CYS A 691 17.80 -0.79 -30.20
N CYS A 692 16.85 -1.55 -29.68
CA CYS A 692 15.54 -1.84 -30.27
C CYS A 692 14.56 -0.64 -30.36
N ARG A 693 15.00 0.62 -30.29
CA ARG A 693 14.11 1.79 -30.10
C ARG A 693 13.63 2.41 -31.41
N SER A 694 12.33 2.75 -31.46
CA SER A 694 11.67 3.42 -32.58
C SER A 694 11.04 4.76 -32.15
N PHE A 695 10.88 5.70 -33.09
CA PHE A 695 10.34 7.06 -32.86
C PHE A 695 9.44 7.51 -34.02
N CYS A 696 8.22 7.99 -33.76
CA CYS A 696 7.27 8.38 -34.81
C CYS A 696 7.46 9.81 -35.34
N GLU A 697 6.90 10.07 -36.53
CA GLU A 697 6.90 11.39 -37.16
C GLU A 697 6.42 12.51 -36.23
N ASP A 698 5.21 12.36 -35.66
CA ASP A 698 4.56 13.39 -34.86
C ASP A 698 5.44 13.84 -33.70
N CYS A 699 5.97 12.91 -32.91
CA CYS A 699 6.81 13.24 -31.77
C CYS A 699 8.11 13.93 -32.17
N LEU A 700 8.69 13.58 -33.32
CA LEU A 700 9.93 14.19 -33.80
C LEU A 700 9.66 15.60 -34.35
N ASN A 701 8.65 15.75 -35.20
CA ASN A 701 8.29 17.04 -35.80
C ASN A 701 7.73 18.05 -34.77
N ILE A 702 7.05 17.58 -33.71
CA ILE A 702 6.49 18.44 -32.64
C ILE A 702 7.51 18.73 -31.54
N LEU A 703 8.22 17.72 -31.00
CA LEU A 703 9.04 17.90 -29.80
C LEU A 703 10.50 18.26 -30.10
N VAL A 704 11.04 17.90 -31.27
CA VAL A 704 12.41 18.27 -31.68
C VAL A 704 12.37 19.47 -32.63
N GLY A 705 11.53 19.42 -33.66
CA GLY A 705 11.26 20.54 -34.58
C GLY A 705 10.74 20.09 -35.94
N SER A 706 9.97 20.94 -36.62
CA SER A 706 9.33 20.59 -37.90
C SER A 706 10.35 20.14 -38.95
N GLY A 707 10.03 19.06 -39.68
CA GLY A 707 10.93 18.44 -40.68
C GLY A 707 12.04 17.56 -40.10
N THR A 708 12.10 17.36 -38.78
CA THR A 708 13.08 16.44 -38.16
C THR A 708 12.92 15.03 -38.73
N PHE A 709 11.70 14.49 -38.84
CA PHE A 709 11.52 13.11 -39.31
C PHE A 709 12.04 12.89 -40.74
N ALA A 710 11.73 13.82 -41.65
CA ALA A 710 12.19 13.76 -43.03
C ALA A 710 13.72 13.90 -43.18
N SER A 711 14.38 14.72 -42.35
CA SER A 711 15.84 14.83 -42.36
C SER A 711 16.54 13.63 -41.72
N LEU A 712 15.94 13.01 -40.69
CA LEU A 712 16.48 11.78 -40.09
C LEU A 712 16.33 10.56 -41.00
N LYS A 713 15.31 10.48 -41.86
CA LYS A 713 15.17 9.43 -42.90
C LYS A 713 16.35 9.38 -43.89
N LEU A 714 17.16 10.44 -43.96
CA LEU A 714 18.36 10.53 -44.81
C LEU A 714 19.67 10.20 -44.05
N LEU A 715 19.59 9.78 -42.78
CA LEU A 715 20.74 9.48 -41.93
C LEU A 715 20.72 8.00 -41.51
N ASP A 716 21.57 7.19 -42.14
CA ASP A 716 21.81 5.80 -41.78
C ASP A 716 23.28 5.60 -41.40
N PRO A 717 23.62 5.12 -40.17
CA PRO A 717 22.73 4.82 -39.05
C PRO A 717 22.35 6.04 -38.22
N TRP A 718 21.05 6.28 -38.01
CA TRP A 718 20.58 7.25 -37.03
C TRP A 718 20.65 6.70 -35.60
N ILE A 719 21.33 7.43 -34.70
CA ILE A 719 21.43 7.10 -33.27
C ILE A 719 20.36 7.89 -32.50
N CYS A 720 19.44 7.21 -31.81
CA CYS A 720 18.34 7.87 -31.10
C CYS A 720 18.78 8.66 -29.84
N TYR A 721 17.91 9.56 -29.37
CA TYR A 721 18.21 10.49 -28.26
C TYR A 721 18.39 9.85 -26.88
N LEU A 722 18.11 8.55 -26.72
CA LEU A 722 18.45 7.76 -25.52
C LEU A 722 19.76 6.96 -25.68
N CYS A 723 20.46 7.14 -26.80
CA CYS A 723 21.78 6.57 -27.10
C CYS A 723 22.82 7.63 -27.46
N GLN A 724 22.41 8.83 -27.87
CA GLN A 724 23.30 10.00 -27.95
C GLN A 724 23.73 10.47 -26.54
N PRO A 725 24.85 11.20 -26.41
CA PRO A 725 25.21 11.89 -25.17
C PRO A 725 24.08 12.77 -24.64
N HIS A 726 23.91 12.83 -23.32
CA HIS A 726 22.76 13.50 -22.69
C HIS A 726 22.74 15.01 -22.99
N ARG A 727 21.75 15.46 -23.78
CA ARG A 727 21.50 16.87 -24.11
C ARG A 727 20.03 17.11 -24.50
N PRO A 728 19.54 18.36 -24.42
CA PRO A 728 18.26 18.75 -25.02
C PRO A 728 18.25 18.59 -26.55
N HIS A 729 17.10 18.17 -27.08
CA HIS A 729 16.82 18.06 -28.52
C HIS A 729 15.49 18.77 -28.83
N GLY A 730 15.54 20.09 -29.03
CA GLY A 730 14.33 20.91 -29.03
C GLY A 730 13.71 20.95 -27.62
N ALA A 731 12.40 20.71 -27.54
CA ALA A 731 11.70 20.49 -26.27
C ALA A 731 11.89 19.05 -25.72
N LEU A 732 12.31 18.09 -26.55
CA LEU A 732 12.58 16.73 -26.12
C LEU A 732 13.89 16.65 -25.33
N VAL A 733 13.82 16.56 -24.01
CA VAL A 733 14.99 16.38 -23.14
C VAL A 733 14.93 14.98 -22.52
N PRO A 734 15.92 14.09 -22.76
CA PRO A 734 16.05 12.84 -22.01
C PRO A 734 16.09 13.08 -20.49
N ARG A 735 15.78 12.05 -19.71
CA ARG A 735 16.11 12.04 -18.28
C ARG A 735 17.49 11.45 -18.04
N GLU A 736 18.13 11.82 -16.93
CA GLU A 736 19.39 11.23 -16.47
C GLU A 736 19.08 9.93 -15.70
N ASP A 737 18.05 9.97 -14.85
CA ASP A 737 17.49 8.87 -14.07
C ASP A 737 16.57 7.91 -14.86
N TRP A 738 16.56 7.99 -16.20
CA TRP A 738 15.60 7.26 -17.05
C TRP A 738 15.68 5.74 -16.87
N SER A 739 16.89 5.20 -16.67
CA SER A 739 17.18 3.77 -16.60
C SER A 739 16.64 3.12 -15.33
N ILE A 740 16.48 3.89 -14.25
CA ILE A 740 15.86 3.47 -12.98
C ILE A 740 14.35 3.73 -13.06
N ARG A 741 13.93 4.96 -13.40
CA ARG A 741 12.52 5.36 -13.52
C ARG A 741 11.67 4.43 -14.37
N VAL A 742 12.22 3.97 -15.49
CA VAL A 742 11.48 3.09 -16.41
C VAL A 742 11.21 1.71 -15.79
N GLN A 743 12.00 1.29 -14.79
CA GLN A 743 11.82 0.01 -14.09
C GLN A 743 10.91 0.18 -12.87
N GLU A 744 11.06 1.29 -12.12
CA GLU A 744 10.15 1.69 -11.03
C GLU A 744 8.69 1.76 -11.51
N GLN A 745 8.46 2.22 -12.76
CA GLN A 745 7.13 2.29 -13.38
C GLN A 745 6.44 0.91 -13.55
N PHE A 746 7.20 -0.19 -13.48
CA PHE A 746 6.68 -1.56 -13.50
C PHE A 746 6.96 -2.33 -12.19
N ALA A 747 7.56 -1.69 -11.18
CA ALA A 747 7.76 -2.32 -9.87
C ALA A 747 6.40 -2.55 -9.19
N ASN A 748 6.23 -3.69 -8.52
CA ASN A 748 4.94 -4.12 -7.97
C ASN A 748 4.58 -3.38 -6.66
N ASN A 749 4.12 -2.14 -6.79
CA ASN A 749 3.67 -1.33 -5.65
C ASN A 749 2.23 -1.63 -5.20
N SER A 750 1.62 -2.75 -5.62
CA SER A 750 0.16 -2.95 -5.55
C SER A 750 -0.33 -4.05 -4.59
N ALA A 751 0.47 -5.09 -4.31
CA ALA A 751 -0.05 -6.30 -3.65
C ALA A 751 1.02 -7.20 -2.97
N MET A 752 2.09 -6.64 -2.39
CA MET A 752 3.16 -7.44 -1.80
C MET A 752 3.07 -7.56 -0.27
N GLU A 753 3.02 -8.80 0.21
CA GLU A 753 3.28 -9.22 1.61
C GLU A 753 4.79 -9.44 1.86
N PHE A 754 5.62 -9.16 0.86
CA PHE A 754 7.06 -9.42 0.81
C PHE A 754 7.80 -8.16 0.38
N GLU A 755 9.11 -8.06 0.63
CA GLU A 755 9.90 -6.93 0.11
C GLU A 755 10.05 -7.00 -1.43
N PRO A 756 10.04 -5.85 -2.13
CA PRO A 756 10.22 -5.82 -3.57
C PRO A 756 11.64 -6.25 -3.95
N HIS A 757 11.76 -7.27 -4.82
CA HIS A 757 13.05 -7.74 -5.31
C HIS A 757 13.88 -6.62 -5.96
N ARG A 758 15.21 -6.71 -5.82
CA ARG A 758 16.21 -5.76 -6.34
C ARG A 758 15.93 -5.34 -7.79
N VAL A 759 15.55 -4.08 -7.98
CA VAL A 759 15.26 -3.50 -9.30
C VAL A 759 16.57 -3.08 -9.97
N TYR A 760 16.93 -3.75 -11.06
CA TYR A 760 18.14 -3.44 -11.83
C TYR A 760 17.90 -2.32 -12.86
N PRO A 761 18.79 -1.32 -12.97
CA PRO A 761 18.66 -0.25 -13.96
C PRO A 761 18.76 -0.79 -15.40
N SER A 762 18.02 -0.19 -16.32
CA SER A 762 18.05 -0.53 -17.74
C SER A 762 19.44 -0.27 -18.35
N ILE A 763 20.15 -1.33 -18.75
CA ILE A 763 21.50 -1.24 -19.34
C ILE A 763 21.44 -0.45 -20.68
N PRO A 764 22.25 0.63 -20.84
CA PRO A 764 22.42 1.36 -22.10
C PRO A 764 22.83 0.43 -23.25
N ALA A 765 22.33 0.68 -24.46
CA ALA A 765 22.45 -0.27 -25.58
C ALA A 765 23.89 -0.72 -25.88
N ASN A 766 24.83 0.23 -25.87
CA ASN A 766 26.26 0.01 -26.09
C ASN A 766 26.98 -0.81 -24.99
N LEU A 767 26.33 -1.04 -23.84
CA LEU A 767 26.86 -1.83 -22.72
C LEU A 767 26.17 -3.20 -22.58
N ARG A 768 25.24 -3.55 -23.50
CA ARG A 768 24.53 -4.82 -23.48
C ARG A 768 25.39 -5.96 -24.02
N ARG A 769 25.73 -6.91 -23.15
CA ARG A 769 26.31 -8.21 -23.53
C ARG A 769 25.21 -9.23 -23.91
N PRO A 770 25.56 -10.32 -24.61
CA PRO A 770 24.70 -11.50 -24.73
C PRO A 770 24.23 -12.05 -23.37
N VAL A 771 23.11 -12.78 -23.36
CA VAL A 771 22.55 -13.42 -22.16
C VAL A 771 23.13 -14.81 -21.95
N ARG A 772 23.33 -15.20 -20.67
CA ARG A 772 23.74 -16.54 -20.24
C ARG A 772 22.64 -17.13 -19.36
N VAL A 773 22.14 -18.30 -19.73
CA VAL A 773 20.88 -18.87 -19.22
C VAL A 773 21.11 -20.25 -18.62
N LEU A 774 20.52 -20.49 -17.45
CA LEU A 774 20.30 -21.83 -16.90
C LEU A 774 18.80 -22.13 -16.97
N SER A 775 18.44 -23.22 -17.62
CA SER A 775 17.07 -23.73 -17.70
C SER A 775 16.96 -25.05 -16.95
N LEU A 776 15.97 -25.15 -16.06
CA LEU A 776 15.71 -26.32 -15.22
C LEU A 776 14.36 -26.91 -15.58
N PHE A 777 14.30 -28.22 -15.85
CA PHE A 777 13.12 -28.88 -16.42
C PHE A 777 12.77 -28.29 -17.79
N ASP A 778 13.80 -28.20 -18.65
CA ASP A 778 13.78 -27.43 -19.92
C ASP A 778 12.79 -27.99 -20.96
N GLY A 779 12.44 -29.27 -20.87
CA GLY A 779 11.52 -29.93 -21.80
C GLY A 779 11.98 -29.77 -23.25
N ILE A 780 11.09 -29.30 -24.12
CA ILE A 780 11.35 -29.07 -25.55
C ILE A 780 12.12 -27.76 -25.85
N ALA A 781 12.95 -27.29 -24.90
CA ALA A 781 13.80 -26.10 -25.01
C ALA A 781 13.09 -24.77 -25.35
N THR A 782 11.83 -24.62 -24.94
CA THR A 782 10.99 -23.44 -25.23
C THR A 782 11.66 -22.12 -24.84
N GLY A 783 12.47 -22.10 -23.78
CA GLY A 783 13.21 -20.92 -23.34
C GLY A 783 14.26 -20.45 -24.36
N TYR A 784 14.96 -21.38 -25.03
CA TYR A 784 15.93 -21.05 -26.08
C TYR A 784 15.24 -20.53 -27.34
N LEU A 785 14.14 -21.18 -27.76
CA LEU A 785 13.32 -20.74 -28.89
C LEU A 785 12.82 -19.31 -28.70
N VAL A 786 12.17 -19.02 -27.56
CA VAL A 786 11.62 -17.68 -27.29
C VAL A 786 12.71 -16.60 -27.21
N LEU A 787 13.89 -16.91 -26.67
CA LEU A 787 15.02 -15.96 -26.67
C LEU A 787 15.53 -15.67 -28.08
N LYS A 788 15.65 -16.71 -28.93
CA LYS A 788 16.03 -16.57 -30.34
C LYS A 788 15.03 -15.72 -31.12
N ASP A 789 13.73 -16.00 -30.95
CA ASP A 789 12.66 -15.32 -31.68
C ASP A 789 12.46 -13.86 -31.22
N LEU A 790 12.81 -13.55 -29.96
CA LEU A 790 12.92 -12.18 -29.43
C LEU A 790 14.25 -11.48 -29.79
N GLY A 791 15.09 -12.09 -30.64
CA GLY A 791 16.35 -11.51 -31.11
C GLY A 791 17.48 -11.44 -30.06
N PHE A 792 17.35 -12.12 -28.91
CA PHE A 792 18.42 -12.13 -27.90
C PHE A 792 19.62 -12.92 -28.39
N LYS A 793 20.80 -12.29 -28.34
CA LYS A 793 22.08 -12.99 -28.47
C LYS A 793 22.30 -13.81 -27.20
N VAL A 794 22.30 -15.13 -27.33
CA VAL A 794 22.58 -16.07 -26.23
C VAL A 794 24.05 -16.51 -26.33
N GLU A 795 24.85 -16.24 -25.30
CA GLU A 795 26.25 -16.71 -25.21
C GLU A 795 26.34 -18.15 -24.74
N LYS A 796 25.49 -18.52 -23.77
CA LYS A 796 25.46 -19.87 -23.19
C LYS A 796 24.04 -20.20 -22.74
N TYR A 797 23.56 -21.39 -23.08
CA TYR A 797 22.31 -21.96 -22.58
C TYR A 797 22.61 -23.35 -22.02
N VAL A 798 22.46 -23.50 -20.71
CA VAL A 798 22.64 -24.77 -20.00
C VAL A 798 21.27 -25.29 -19.60
N ALA A 799 20.99 -26.56 -19.86
CA ALA A 799 19.67 -27.16 -19.68
C ALA A 799 19.71 -28.44 -18.85
N SER A 800 18.96 -28.46 -17.75
CA SER A 800 18.69 -29.67 -16.97
C SER A 800 17.38 -30.29 -17.42
N GLU A 801 17.47 -31.51 -17.96
CA GLU A 801 16.38 -32.34 -18.43
C GLU A 801 16.82 -33.81 -18.41
N VAL A 802 15.89 -34.74 -18.19
CA VAL A 802 16.12 -36.18 -18.06
C VAL A 802 15.28 -37.02 -19.03
N CYS A 803 14.30 -36.42 -19.70
CA CYS A 803 13.49 -37.07 -20.73
C CYS A 803 14.27 -37.15 -22.06
N GLU A 804 14.56 -38.36 -22.56
CA GLU A 804 15.34 -38.57 -23.78
C GLU A 804 14.70 -37.93 -25.02
N ASP A 805 13.37 -37.99 -25.16
CA ASP A 805 12.63 -37.33 -26.24
C ASP A 805 12.81 -35.80 -26.21
N SER A 806 12.74 -35.20 -25.01
CA SER A 806 12.93 -33.76 -24.81
C SER A 806 14.36 -33.32 -25.15
N LEU A 807 15.36 -34.09 -24.70
CA LEU A 807 16.77 -33.89 -25.03
C LEU A 807 17.03 -33.99 -26.55
N ALA A 808 16.39 -34.94 -27.23
CA ALA A 808 16.48 -35.10 -28.68
C ALA A 808 15.87 -33.90 -29.42
N VAL A 809 14.66 -33.47 -29.04
CA VAL A 809 13.97 -32.30 -29.63
C VAL A 809 14.82 -31.03 -29.47
N GLY A 810 15.30 -30.72 -28.26
CA GLY A 810 16.16 -29.56 -28.01
C GLY A 810 17.49 -29.62 -28.77
N SER A 811 18.11 -30.80 -28.85
CA SER A 811 19.36 -31.01 -29.58
C SER A 811 19.22 -30.83 -31.10
N ILE A 812 18.10 -31.27 -31.68
CA ILE A 812 17.84 -31.21 -33.13
C ILE A 812 17.40 -29.81 -33.55
N ASN A 813 16.39 -29.24 -32.89
CA ASN A 813 15.78 -27.96 -33.30
C ASN A 813 16.69 -26.74 -33.09
N HIS A 814 17.76 -26.89 -32.31
CA HIS A 814 18.67 -25.80 -31.92
C HIS A 814 20.15 -26.10 -32.22
N ASP A 815 20.43 -26.93 -33.24
CA ASP A 815 21.78 -27.20 -33.76
C ASP A 815 22.81 -27.65 -32.69
N ARG A 816 22.35 -28.35 -31.64
CA ARG A 816 23.15 -28.71 -30.44
C ARG A 816 23.80 -27.52 -29.71
N LYS A 817 23.23 -26.31 -29.80
CA LYS A 817 23.70 -25.10 -29.09
C LYS A 817 23.36 -25.08 -27.60
N ILE A 818 22.59 -26.07 -27.13
CA ILE A 818 22.20 -26.25 -25.74
C ILE A 818 23.15 -27.24 -25.05
N ILE A 819 23.68 -26.84 -23.90
CA ILE A 819 24.52 -27.69 -23.06
C ILE A 819 23.61 -28.45 -22.09
N HIS A 820 23.24 -29.68 -22.45
CA HIS A 820 22.42 -30.54 -21.59
C HIS A 820 23.26 -31.16 -20.45
N VAL A 821 22.79 -31.04 -19.21
CA VAL A 821 23.53 -31.45 -17.99
C VAL A 821 22.82 -32.54 -17.16
N GLY A 822 21.71 -33.08 -17.67
CA GLY A 822 20.99 -34.18 -17.01
C GLY A 822 20.21 -33.73 -15.77
N ASP A 823 20.24 -34.57 -14.73
CA ASP A 823 19.42 -34.45 -13.51
C ASP A 823 19.81 -33.24 -12.63
N VAL A 824 18.84 -32.35 -12.38
CA VAL A 824 18.98 -31.14 -11.58
C VAL A 824 19.59 -31.37 -10.19
N ARG A 825 19.34 -32.55 -9.61
CA ARG A 825 19.81 -32.95 -8.27
C ARG A 825 21.32 -33.10 -8.19
N LEU A 826 22.01 -33.25 -9.33
CA LEU A 826 23.46 -33.38 -9.43
C LEU A 826 24.18 -32.03 -9.58
N ILE A 827 23.44 -30.95 -9.84
CA ILE A 827 24.02 -29.60 -10.00
C ILE A 827 24.44 -29.05 -8.64
N ASN A 828 25.75 -28.91 -8.43
CA ASN A 828 26.37 -28.33 -7.24
C ASN A 828 26.98 -26.95 -7.54
N GLN A 829 27.63 -26.33 -6.55
CA GLN A 829 28.29 -25.03 -6.74
C GLN A 829 29.45 -25.11 -7.75
N GLU A 830 30.24 -26.19 -7.73
CA GLU A 830 31.41 -26.35 -8.60
C GLU A 830 31.02 -26.35 -10.08
N TYR A 831 29.91 -27.01 -10.44
CA TYR A 831 29.34 -26.98 -11.78
C TYR A 831 28.83 -25.58 -12.17
N ILE A 832 28.16 -24.87 -11.24
CA ILE A 832 27.72 -23.48 -11.47
C ILE A 832 28.92 -22.56 -11.74
N ASP A 833 29.99 -22.68 -10.95
CA ASP A 833 31.21 -21.87 -11.11
C ASP A 833 31.94 -22.19 -12.43
N GLN A 834 32.00 -23.47 -12.84
CA GLN A 834 32.56 -23.92 -14.13
C GLN A 834 31.74 -23.42 -15.34
N TRP A 835 30.41 -23.46 -15.24
CA TRP A 835 29.53 -22.97 -16.31
C TRP A 835 29.47 -21.43 -16.34
N GLY A 836 29.82 -20.79 -15.23
CA GLY A 836 29.95 -19.35 -15.08
C GLY A 836 28.66 -18.67 -14.60
N PRO A 837 28.73 -17.44 -14.07
CA PRO A 837 27.59 -16.78 -13.45
C PRO A 837 26.48 -16.50 -14.46
N PHE A 838 25.32 -17.14 -14.31
CA PHE A 838 24.17 -16.98 -15.19
C PHE A 838 23.44 -15.65 -14.94
N ASP A 839 22.96 -15.01 -16.02
CA ASP A 839 22.20 -13.75 -15.97
C ASP A 839 20.67 -13.99 -15.96
N LEU A 840 20.23 -15.20 -16.33
CA LEU A 840 18.84 -15.65 -16.30
C LEU A 840 18.73 -17.11 -15.80
N LEU A 841 17.84 -17.35 -14.84
CA LEU A 841 17.37 -18.67 -14.43
C LEU A 841 15.91 -18.87 -14.85
N ILE A 842 15.56 -19.99 -15.49
CA ILE A 842 14.17 -20.35 -15.80
C ILE A 842 13.87 -21.81 -15.41
N GLY A 843 12.61 -22.12 -15.14
CA GLY A 843 12.16 -23.51 -15.03
C GLY A 843 10.71 -23.71 -14.62
N GLY A 844 10.21 -24.93 -14.81
CA GLY A 844 8.86 -25.33 -14.39
C GLY A 844 8.83 -26.79 -13.92
N SER A 845 8.86 -27.02 -12.61
CA SER A 845 8.98 -28.37 -12.08
C SER A 845 7.73 -29.23 -12.32
N PRO A 846 7.86 -30.57 -12.48
CA PRO A 846 6.75 -31.44 -12.89
C PRO A 846 5.53 -31.37 -11.95
N CYS A 847 4.44 -30.82 -12.47
CA CYS A 847 3.24 -30.45 -11.70
C CYS A 847 2.36 -31.64 -11.26
N ASN A 848 2.72 -32.88 -11.59
CA ASN A 848 1.85 -34.05 -11.41
C ASN A 848 1.49 -34.30 -9.95
N ASP A 849 2.44 -34.14 -9.03
CA ASP A 849 2.19 -34.26 -7.59
C ASP A 849 1.67 -32.98 -6.92
N LEU A 850 1.69 -31.84 -7.62
CA LEU A 850 1.13 -30.57 -7.14
C LEU A 850 -0.35 -30.40 -7.53
N SER A 851 -0.76 -30.96 -8.68
CA SER A 851 -2.08 -30.67 -9.24
C SER A 851 -3.22 -31.40 -8.50
N ILE A 852 -4.24 -30.66 -8.07
CA ILE A 852 -5.45 -31.21 -7.44
C ILE A 852 -6.26 -32.11 -8.38
N VAL A 853 -6.01 -32.07 -9.69
CA VAL A 853 -6.63 -32.93 -10.70
C VAL A 853 -6.08 -34.35 -10.64
N ASN A 854 -4.89 -34.56 -10.07
CA ASN A 854 -4.36 -35.88 -9.79
C ASN A 854 -4.91 -36.39 -8.43
N PRO A 855 -5.67 -37.52 -8.39
CA PRO A 855 -6.16 -38.09 -7.15
C PRO A 855 -5.07 -38.77 -6.32
N ILE A 856 -3.96 -39.18 -6.93
CA ILE A 856 -2.82 -39.88 -6.29
C ILE A 856 -1.63 -38.91 -6.09
N ARG A 857 -1.89 -37.60 -6.05
CA ARG A 857 -0.88 -36.55 -5.85
C ARG A 857 -0.26 -36.63 -4.46
N LYS A 858 1.04 -36.34 -4.35
CA LYS A 858 1.77 -36.37 -3.07
C LYS A 858 2.06 -34.99 -2.45
N GLY A 859 1.72 -33.89 -3.13
CA GLY A 859 1.96 -32.52 -2.65
C GLY A 859 3.42 -32.05 -2.81
N LEU A 860 3.73 -30.88 -2.25
CA LEU A 860 5.02 -30.19 -2.47
C LEU A 860 6.25 -30.93 -1.92
N TYR A 861 6.10 -31.63 -0.79
CA TYR A 861 7.23 -32.22 -0.05
C TYR A 861 7.60 -33.63 -0.49
N GLU A 862 6.78 -34.25 -1.35
CA GLU A 862 6.94 -35.63 -1.79
C GLU A 862 6.98 -35.75 -3.33
N GLY A 863 7.02 -36.99 -3.83
CA GLY A 863 6.88 -37.28 -5.27
C GLY A 863 7.81 -36.47 -6.17
N THR A 864 7.27 -35.95 -7.28
CA THR A 864 7.93 -34.94 -8.14
C THR A 864 7.81 -33.52 -7.60
N GLY A 865 6.88 -33.25 -6.68
CA GLY A 865 6.68 -31.92 -6.08
C GLY A 865 7.96 -31.37 -5.46
N ARG A 866 8.75 -32.26 -4.83
CA ARG A 866 10.06 -31.92 -4.23
C ARG A 866 11.04 -31.23 -5.17
N LEU A 867 10.90 -31.40 -6.49
CA LEU A 867 11.78 -30.78 -7.49
C LEU A 867 11.65 -29.25 -7.54
N PHE A 868 10.60 -28.67 -6.94
CA PHE A 868 10.57 -27.26 -6.59
C PHE A 868 11.76 -26.83 -5.72
N PHE A 869 12.15 -27.64 -4.73
CA PHE A 869 13.25 -27.30 -3.83
C PHE A 869 14.62 -27.32 -4.52
N GLU A 870 14.78 -28.09 -5.61
CA GLU A 870 15.98 -28.05 -6.44
C GLU A 870 16.07 -26.73 -7.22
N TYR A 871 14.95 -26.25 -7.78
CA TYR A 871 14.88 -24.91 -8.38
C TYR A 871 15.19 -23.83 -7.34
N TYR A 872 14.57 -23.88 -6.15
CA TYR A 872 14.82 -22.91 -5.08
C TYR A 872 16.27 -22.94 -4.59
N ARG A 873 16.87 -24.12 -4.44
CA ARG A 873 18.28 -24.30 -4.07
C ARG A 873 19.19 -23.64 -5.08
N ILE A 874 19.04 -23.95 -6.37
CA ILE A 874 19.86 -23.37 -7.44
C ILE A 874 19.61 -21.86 -7.57
N LEU A 875 18.39 -21.37 -7.34
CA LEU A 875 18.11 -19.94 -7.26
C LEU A 875 18.93 -19.24 -6.16
N GLN A 876 19.05 -19.81 -4.96
CA GLN A 876 19.90 -19.22 -3.91
C GLN A 876 21.40 -19.28 -4.26
N LEU A 877 21.87 -20.31 -4.99
CA LEU A 877 23.26 -20.37 -5.47
C LEU A 877 23.57 -19.36 -6.59
N LEU A 878 22.54 -18.89 -7.32
CA LEU A 878 22.69 -17.92 -8.41
C LEU A 878 22.35 -16.46 -8.05
N LYS A 879 21.62 -16.22 -6.94
CA LYS A 879 21.35 -14.85 -6.44
C LYS A 879 22.69 -14.09 -6.30
N PRO A 880 22.88 -12.95 -6.99
CA PRO A 880 24.05 -12.10 -6.79
C PRO A 880 24.11 -11.60 -5.35
N LYS A 881 25.32 -11.36 -4.85
CA LYS A 881 25.53 -10.60 -3.61
C LYS A 881 25.06 -9.16 -3.81
N GLU A 882 24.79 -8.45 -2.72
CA GLU A 882 24.28 -7.07 -2.74
C GLU A 882 25.22 -6.10 -3.47
N ASP A 883 26.54 -6.37 -3.41
CA ASP A 883 27.61 -5.60 -4.05
C ASP A 883 27.84 -5.93 -5.53
N ASP A 884 27.44 -7.11 -6.03
CA ASP A 884 27.51 -7.44 -7.47
C ASP A 884 26.46 -6.61 -8.24
N PRO A 885 26.82 -5.66 -9.11
CA PRO A 885 25.86 -4.80 -9.82
C PRO A 885 25.18 -5.50 -11.01
N ARG A 886 25.58 -6.74 -11.31
CA ARG A 886 25.09 -7.53 -12.43
C ARG A 886 23.59 -7.83 -12.32
N PRO A 887 22.78 -7.49 -13.35
CA PRO A 887 21.40 -7.94 -13.42
C PRO A 887 21.30 -9.46 -13.48
N PHE A 888 20.48 -10.01 -12.58
CA PHE A 888 20.10 -11.41 -12.55
C PHE A 888 18.59 -11.50 -12.45
N PHE A 889 17.98 -12.20 -13.41
CA PHE A 889 16.54 -12.43 -13.44
C PHE A 889 16.25 -13.91 -13.26
N TRP A 890 15.07 -14.21 -12.73
CA TRP A 890 14.60 -15.58 -12.59
C TRP A 890 13.09 -15.68 -12.85
N LEU A 891 12.64 -16.84 -13.34
CA LEU A 891 11.22 -17.16 -13.53
C LEU A 891 10.93 -18.63 -13.26
N PHE A 892 9.92 -18.88 -12.43
CA PHE A 892 9.39 -20.21 -12.12
C PHE A 892 7.92 -20.32 -12.55
N GLU A 893 7.56 -21.41 -13.21
CA GLU A 893 6.20 -21.70 -13.69
C GLU A 893 5.59 -22.90 -12.96
N ASN A 894 4.32 -22.80 -12.53
CA ASN A 894 3.54 -24.00 -12.20
C ASN A 894 2.01 -23.88 -12.39
N VAL A 895 1.28 -24.97 -12.22
CA VAL A 895 -0.19 -25.00 -12.39
C VAL A 895 -0.94 -24.14 -11.37
N VAL A 896 -2.02 -23.47 -11.79
CA VAL A 896 -2.90 -22.72 -10.87
C VAL A 896 -3.66 -23.66 -9.94
N PHE A 897 -4.09 -24.81 -10.46
CA PHE A 897 -4.86 -25.82 -9.74
C PHE A 897 -3.96 -26.73 -8.90
N MET A 898 -3.24 -26.13 -7.96
CA MET A 898 -2.50 -26.80 -6.88
C MET A 898 -3.20 -26.57 -5.52
N ASN A 899 -2.78 -27.29 -4.49
CA ASN A 899 -3.27 -27.07 -3.13
C ASN A 899 -2.91 -25.64 -2.65
N THR A 900 -3.83 -24.96 -1.96
CA THR A 900 -3.61 -23.62 -1.39
C THR A 900 -2.40 -23.60 -0.46
N HIS A 901 -2.18 -24.66 0.33
CA HIS A 901 -1.01 -24.76 1.22
C HIS A 901 0.31 -24.83 0.43
N ASP A 902 0.39 -25.70 -0.58
CA ASP A 902 1.55 -25.82 -1.46
C ASP A 902 1.83 -24.49 -2.18
N LYS A 903 0.78 -23.80 -2.66
CA LYS A 903 0.90 -22.47 -3.29
C LYS A 903 1.49 -21.43 -2.35
N VAL A 904 0.96 -21.31 -1.13
CA VAL A 904 1.44 -20.35 -0.11
C VAL A 904 2.89 -20.65 0.27
N ASN A 905 3.28 -21.93 0.37
CA ASN A 905 4.67 -22.29 0.65
C ASN A 905 5.60 -21.92 -0.52
N ILE A 906 5.19 -22.15 -1.78
CA ILE A 906 5.96 -21.67 -2.95
C ILE A 906 6.09 -20.15 -2.94
N CYS A 907 5.03 -19.39 -2.62
CA CYS A 907 5.12 -17.92 -2.47
C CYS A 907 6.17 -17.51 -1.42
N ARG A 908 6.16 -18.17 -0.25
CA ARG A 908 7.10 -17.91 0.86
C ARG A 908 8.55 -18.22 0.49
N PHE A 909 8.81 -19.39 -0.10
CA PHE A 909 10.16 -19.77 -0.52
C PHE A 909 10.69 -18.87 -1.65
N LEU A 910 9.83 -18.43 -2.57
CA LEU A 910 10.25 -17.52 -3.65
C LEU A 910 10.21 -16.03 -3.29
N GLU A 911 9.77 -15.69 -2.07
CA GLU A 911 9.60 -14.30 -1.58
C GLU A 911 8.70 -13.46 -2.53
N CYS A 912 7.77 -14.12 -3.23
CA CYS A 912 7.14 -13.61 -4.45
C CYS A 912 5.70 -14.12 -4.62
N ASN A 913 4.76 -13.23 -4.95
CA ASN A 913 3.38 -13.59 -5.27
C ASN A 913 3.19 -13.87 -6.78
N PRO A 914 2.50 -14.96 -7.17
CA PRO A 914 2.44 -15.38 -8.58
C PRO A 914 1.47 -14.55 -9.41
N VAL A 915 1.92 -14.16 -10.60
CA VAL A 915 1.06 -13.61 -11.66
C VAL A 915 0.28 -14.77 -12.30
N LEU A 916 -1.04 -14.61 -12.43
CA LEU A 916 -1.91 -15.57 -13.10
C LEU A 916 -2.05 -15.22 -14.58
N VAL A 917 -1.66 -16.15 -15.45
CA VAL A 917 -1.64 -15.98 -16.91
C VAL A 917 -2.42 -17.11 -17.56
N ASP A 918 -3.45 -16.78 -18.36
CA ASP A 918 -4.14 -17.74 -19.23
C ASP A 918 -3.72 -17.52 -20.68
N ALA A 919 -3.21 -18.58 -21.32
CA ALA A 919 -2.85 -18.58 -22.74
C ALA A 919 -4.03 -18.26 -23.67
N VAL A 920 -5.29 -18.40 -23.22
CA VAL A 920 -6.48 -18.09 -24.04
C VAL A 920 -6.51 -16.66 -24.61
N LYS A 921 -5.73 -15.74 -24.01
CA LYS A 921 -5.55 -14.36 -24.47
C LYS A 921 -4.65 -14.21 -25.70
N VAL A 922 -3.84 -15.22 -26.02
CA VAL A 922 -2.78 -15.23 -27.06
C VAL A 922 -2.74 -16.53 -27.88
N SER A 923 -3.62 -17.50 -27.61
CA SER A 923 -3.71 -18.78 -28.32
C SER A 923 -5.15 -19.34 -28.27
N PRO A 924 -5.46 -20.45 -28.97
CA PRO A 924 -6.78 -21.04 -28.95
C PRO A 924 -7.03 -21.95 -27.74
N ALA A 925 -6.08 -22.07 -26.80
CA ALA A 925 -6.18 -23.00 -25.67
C ALA A 925 -6.33 -22.28 -24.32
N HIS A 926 -7.30 -22.72 -23.52
CA HIS A 926 -7.33 -22.39 -22.08
C HIS A 926 -6.17 -23.08 -21.36
N ARG A 927 -5.23 -22.31 -20.82
CA ARG A 927 -4.05 -22.83 -20.10
C ARG A 927 -3.60 -21.79 -19.07
N VAL A 928 -4.34 -21.73 -17.96
CA VAL A 928 -3.98 -20.86 -16.82
C VAL A 928 -2.79 -21.45 -16.06
N LYS A 929 -1.70 -20.68 -15.91
CA LYS A 929 -0.51 -20.99 -15.11
C LYS A 929 -0.19 -19.86 -14.11
N CYS A 930 0.48 -20.23 -13.02
CA CYS A 930 1.13 -19.33 -12.07
C CYS A 930 2.56 -19.06 -12.53
N TYR A 931 2.96 -17.80 -12.63
CA TYR A 931 4.32 -17.38 -12.90
C TYR A 931 4.86 -16.56 -11.73
N PHE A 932 5.99 -16.98 -11.17
CA PHE A 932 6.73 -16.28 -10.12
C PHE A 932 8.03 -15.76 -10.75
N CYS A 933 8.42 -14.50 -10.53
CA CYS A 933 9.63 -13.96 -11.18
C CYS A 933 10.17 -12.67 -10.55
N ALA A 934 11.41 -12.33 -10.89
CA ALA A 934 12.01 -11.01 -10.66
C ALA A 934 11.82 -10.01 -11.82
N PHE A 935 10.97 -10.28 -12.82
CA PHE A 935 10.71 -9.34 -13.92
C PHE A 935 9.66 -8.27 -13.53
N PRO A 936 10.00 -6.96 -13.50
CA PRO A 936 9.01 -5.92 -13.20
C PRO A 936 7.84 -5.91 -14.19
N SER A 937 8.13 -6.11 -15.48
CA SER A 937 7.13 -6.01 -16.55
C SER A 937 6.08 -7.13 -16.59
N LEU A 938 6.17 -8.17 -15.74
CA LEU A 938 5.19 -9.28 -15.77
C LEU A 938 3.79 -8.87 -15.28
N PHE A 939 3.68 -7.82 -14.47
CA PHE A 939 2.40 -7.32 -13.95
C PHE A 939 1.55 -6.54 -14.98
N ARG A 940 2.01 -6.41 -16.24
CA ARG A 940 1.28 -5.71 -17.30
C ARG A 940 0.13 -6.56 -17.88
N PRO A 941 -0.92 -5.93 -18.47
CA PRO A 941 -1.94 -6.66 -19.21
C PRO A 941 -1.34 -7.46 -20.38
N ILE A 942 -1.64 -8.76 -20.44
CA ILE A 942 -1.35 -9.62 -21.60
C ILE A 942 -2.41 -9.35 -22.67
N ILE A 943 -1.93 -8.99 -23.86
CA ILE A 943 -2.71 -8.58 -25.04
C ILE A 943 -2.06 -9.24 -26.26
N ALA A 944 -2.88 -9.76 -27.16
CA ALA A 944 -2.44 -10.48 -28.35
C ALA A 944 -1.58 -9.64 -29.31
N SER A 945 -0.66 -10.32 -30.00
CA SER A 945 -0.06 -9.86 -31.26
C SER A 945 -1.00 -10.12 -32.45
N GLN A 946 -0.76 -9.49 -33.61
CA GLN A 946 -1.47 -9.81 -34.85
C GLN A 946 -1.17 -11.22 -35.37
N LYS A 947 -0.06 -11.83 -34.92
CA LYS A 947 0.32 -13.22 -35.21
C LYS A 947 -0.49 -14.27 -34.45
N ASP A 948 -1.06 -13.89 -33.31
CA ASP A 948 -1.55 -14.84 -32.32
C ASP A 948 -2.82 -15.52 -32.84
N LYS A 949 -2.76 -16.85 -32.96
CA LYS A 949 -3.88 -17.66 -33.45
C LYS A 949 -4.95 -17.75 -32.37
N LEU A 950 -5.91 -16.82 -32.40
CA LEU A 950 -6.93 -16.74 -31.36
C LEU A 950 -8.05 -17.76 -31.53
N ASN A 951 -8.25 -18.34 -32.71
CA ASN A 951 -9.33 -19.30 -32.96
C ASN A 951 -8.74 -20.65 -33.37
N LEU A 952 -9.33 -21.76 -32.92
CA LEU A 952 -8.83 -23.10 -33.23
C LEU A 952 -8.73 -23.34 -34.75
N GLN A 953 -9.66 -22.78 -35.52
CA GLN A 953 -9.71 -22.88 -36.98
C GLN A 953 -8.44 -22.33 -37.65
N ASP A 954 -7.76 -21.36 -37.02
CA ASP A 954 -6.53 -20.75 -37.53
C ASP A 954 -5.31 -21.70 -37.39
N CYS A 955 -5.43 -22.73 -36.55
CA CYS A 955 -4.41 -23.77 -36.31
C CYS A 955 -4.61 -25.02 -37.19
N LEU A 956 -5.84 -25.31 -37.63
CA LEU A 956 -6.14 -26.56 -38.34
C LEU A 956 -5.49 -26.64 -39.73
N GLU A 957 -5.29 -27.86 -40.23
CA GLU A 957 -4.89 -28.09 -41.63
C GLU A 957 -6.06 -27.92 -42.60
N ILE A 958 -5.73 -27.75 -43.88
CA ILE A 958 -6.71 -27.48 -44.96
C ILE A 958 -7.75 -28.61 -45.05
N GLY A 959 -9.04 -28.22 -45.05
CA GLY A 959 -10.18 -29.14 -45.16
C GLY A 959 -10.67 -29.71 -43.82
N ARG A 960 -10.21 -29.16 -42.69
CA ARG A 960 -10.64 -29.53 -41.32
C ARG A 960 -11.37 -28.36 -40.66
N GLU A 961 -12.46 -28.65 -39.96
CA GLU A 961 -13.38 -27.65 -39.41
C GLU A 961 -13.39 -27.67 -37.88
N ALA A 962 -13.21 -26.50 -37.25
CA ALA A 962 -13.21 -26.37 -35.80
C ALA A 962 -14.64 -26.35 -35.24
N ARG A 963 -14.94 -27.27 -34.31
CA ARG A 963 -16.24 -27.33 -33.61
C ARG A 963 -16.31 -26.41 -32.39
N VAL A 964 -15.15 -25.93 -31.93
CA VAL A 964 -15.01 -25.02 -30.80
C VAL A 964 -14.03 -23.90 -31.16
N MET A 965 -14.34 -22.66 -30.79
CA MET A 965 -13.43 -21.52 -31.00
C MET A 965 -12.16 -21.62 -30.14
N LYS A 966 -12.29 -22.19 -28.94
CA LYS A 966 -11.23 -22.42 -27.97
C LYS A 966 -11.28 -23.86 -27.46
N VAL A 967 -10.13 -24.49 -27.27
CA VAL A 967 -10.01 -25.79 -26.61
C VAL A 967 -9.69 -25.64 -25.12
N ARG A 968 -10.06 -26.66 -24.34
CA ARG A 968 -9.64 -26.82 -22.95
C ARG A 968 -8.13 -27.09 -22.83
N THR A 969 -7.64 -27.08 -21.60
CA THR A 969 -6.25 -27.38 -21.25
C THR A 969 -5.78 -28.71 -21.81
N ILE A 970 -4.97 -28.64 -22.88
CA ILE A 970 -4.28 -29.80 -23.45
C ILE A 970 -3.26 -30.31 -22.42
N THR A 971 -3.21 -31.63 -22.26
CA THR A 971 -2.28 -32.35 -21.38
C THR A 971 -1.77 -33.61 -22.09
N THR A 972 -0.79 -34.29 -21.51
CA THR A 972 -0.32 -35.60 -21.99
C THR A 972 -1.39 -36.72 -21.90
N ASN A 973 -2.53 -36.50 -21.25
CA ASN A 973 -3.66 -37.43 -21.26
C ASN A 973 -4.54 -37.17 -22.50
N PRO A 974 -4.70 -38.12 -23.44
CA PRO A 974 -5.50 -37.93 -24.66
C PRO A 974 -6.97 -37.54 -24.40
N ASN A 975 -7.52 -37.86 -23.22
CA ASN A 975 -8.88 -37.45 -22.87
C ASN A 975 -9.03 -35.93 -22.68
N SER A 976 -7.93 -35.18 -22.48
CA SER A 976 -7.96 -33.72 -22.40
C SER A 976 -8.29 -33.02 -23.73
N LEU A 977 -8.12 -33.72 -24.86
CA LEU A 977 -8.57 -33.25 -26.18
C LEU A 977 -10.09 -33.24 -26.32
N LYS A 978 -10.84 -33.94 -25.45
CA LYS A 978 -12.29 -34.04 -25.48
C LYS A 978 -12.96 -32.83 -24.81
N GLN A 979 -13.92 -32.24 -25.50
CA GLN A 979 -14.67 -31.07 -25.08
C GLN A 979 -16.03 -31.46 -24.47
N GLY A 980 -16.68 -30.54 -23.75
CA GLY A 980 -17.97 -30.77 -23.06
C GLY A 980 -17.85 -31.44 -21.67
N LYS A 981 -18.83 -31.21 -20.77
CA LYS A 981 -18.88 -31.90 -19.45
C LYS A 981 -19.70 -33.19 -19.50
N ASN A 982 -20.84 -33.18 -20.20
CA ASN A 982 -21.82 -34.27 -20.18
C ASN A 982 -21.95 -35.02 -21.51
N VAL A 983 -21.42 -34.43 -22.60
CA VAL A 983 -21.27 -35.08 -23.92
C VAL A 983 -19.81 -34.87 -24.30
N SER A 984 -19.09 -35.96 -24.59
CA SER A 984 -17.64 -35.94 -24.79
C SER A 984 -17.33 -35.88 -26.28
N GLN A 985 -17.11 -34.67 -26.80
CA GLN A 985 -16.97 -34.39 -28.22
C GLN A 985 -15.51 -34.12 -28.60
N LEU A 986 -15.07 -34.60 -29.77
CA LEU A 986 -13.75 -34.21 -30.31
C LEU A 986 -13.82 -32.77 -30.88
N PRO A 987 -12.72 -32.01 -30.91
CA PRO A 987 -12.77 -30.57 -31.20
C PRO A 987 -12.83 -30.23 -32.71
N VAL A 988 -12.60 -31.20 -33.59
CA VAL A 988 -12.50 -31.02 -35.04
C VAL A 988 -13.51 -31.92 -35.77
N LEU A 989 -14.00 -31.47 -36.93
CA LEU A 989 -14.59 -32.32 -37.96
C LEU A 989 -13.63 -32.47 -39.14
N TYR A 990 -13.55 -33.67 -39.69
CA TYR A 990 -12.92 -33.94 -40.98
C TYR A 990 -13.85 -34.80 -41.83
N ASN A 991 -14.21 -34.32 -43.02
CA ASN A 991 -15.20 -34.96 -43.91
C ASN A 991 -16.51 -35.36 -43.18
N GLY A 992 -17.02 -34.48 -42.31
CA GLY A 992 -18.24 -34.70 -41.54
C GLY A 992 -18.14 -35.69 -40.37
N LYS A 993 -16.95 -36.21 -40.04
CA LYS A 993 -16.70 -37.10 -38.90
C LYS A 993 -15.91 -36.39 -37.81
N GLU A 994 -16.13 -36.75 -36.55
CA GLU A 994 -15.35 -36.25 -35.42
C GLU A 994 -13.89 -36.73 -35.48
N ASP A 995 -12.92 -35.82 -35.28
CA ASP A 995 -11.49 -36.14 -35.22
C ASP A 995 -10.76 -35.33 -34.13
N THR A 996 -9.65 -35.89 -33.65
CA THR A 996 -8.67 -35.23 -32.77
C THR A 996 -7.81 -34.22 -33.52
N LEU A 997 -7.21 -33.28 -32.77
CA LEU A 997 -6.13 -32.43 -33.29
C LEU A 997 -4.91 -33.29 -33.64
N TRP A 998 -4.30 -33.03 -34.79
CA TRP A 998 -3.03 -33.61 -35.20
C TRP A 998 -1.86 -32.90 -34.50
N ILE A 999 -0.67 -33.51 -34.49
CA ILE A 999 0.50 -32.94 -33.80
C ILE A 999 0.85 -31.55 -34.33
N THR A 1000 0.84 -31.36 -35.66
CA THR A 1000 1.06 -30.06 -36.31
C THR A 1000 -0.04 -29.02 -36.03
N GLU A 1001 -1.20 -29.43 -35.51
CA GLU A 1001 -2.30 -28.56 -35.06
C GLU A 1001 -2.23 -28.28 -33.55
N LEU A 1002 -1.45 -29.05 -32.80
CA LEU A 1002 -1.14 -28.85 -31.37
C LEU A 1002 0.11 -27.98 -31.16
N GLU A 1003 0.97 -27.88 -32.18
CA GLU A 1003 2.15 -27.02 -32.25
C GLU A 1003 1.83 -25.55 -32.62
N LYS A 1004 0.61 -25.28 -33.11
CA LYS A 1004 0.14 -23.99 -33.65
C LYS A 1004 -0.78 -23.23 -32.69
#